data_AF-A0A6P5S943-F1
#
_entry.id   AF-A0A6P5S943-F1
#
_cell.length_a   1.000
_cell.length_b   1.000
_cell.length_c   1.000
_cell.angle_alpha   90.00
_cell.angle_beta   90.00
_cell.angle_gamma   90.00
#
_symmetry.space_group_name_H-M   'P 1'
#
loop_
_entity.id
_entity.type
_entity.pdbx_description
1 polymer ?
#
loop_
_entity_poly.entity_id
_entity_poly.type
_entity_poly.pdbx_seq_one_letter_code
_entity_poly.pdbx_strand_id
1 'polypeptide(L)'
;MQHANSPEGYVQAKVSSVAAQLLKRGWLEFSATDKETFFYQVNQAVYGIHGVDVQFTGINFLESLVSEFSPSTSSAMGLPREFHEHCRKSLELDHLKTFYCWARDAALSVTNRIIESDSAIPEVKVCTAAFRLMLQILNWEFSTTAFADGVKQGSDSPKRSECNLVQPGPAWRDVLVTGGHIGWLLRLYGALRQKFSCEGYWLDCPIAVAARKLIVQFCSLTGTIFLSDNVQMHEHHLLELLSGIIQWIDPPDAVSKAIECGKSESEMLDGCRALLSIATVTTPSVFDQLLKSTRPYGTLTLLCVLMSEVVKILMTNNSEEETWSWEARDILLDTWTALLVPINRSGGNALLPAEGKNATASLFALIVQAELKAASASAFKDDDSDYLQASIVALDERLSSYALIARAAIDVTIPLLTRLFTERFERLSQGRGIIDPTETLEELYSLLLITGHVIADEGEGETPLIPNAIQIHFPQNLEAENHPVVILCSSIIRFAEKSLEPEMRASVFSPRLMEAVIWFIARWSCTYLMSREENRERNSRNILLKFFGEHNQGKFVLDIIVRISLTALVSYPGEKDLQALTCFQLLNALVQQKHICVHLVALDSWRDLANAFANEKTLFLLNTAHQRSLAQTLVHSASGMRNSEASNLYVRDLMGHMATYLVEMSSKSDFKSIAQQPDIILPVSCLLERLRGAASASEPRTQKAIYELGFSVMNPVLVLLEVYKHESAVVYLILKFVVAWVDGQISYLEPQETAVVVNFCMSLLQLYSSNNIGKISISLSTSLLTEAKTEKYKDLRALLQLLSSLCSKDLVDFSSDSTATQGTNISQVVYFGLHIVTPLLSLDLLKYPKFCYDYFSLLSHLLEVYPETVAQLNSEAFSHVLGTLDFGLHHQDMEIVDMCLRALRALASYHYVETSAGKVGLGSHAAGLKDPGGNFKEGILSRFLRSVLQLLLFEDYSPDLVSSAADALLPLILCEQSLYQRLGSELIERQANATLKARLTNALQCLTSANQLSSTLDRKNFQVFRKNLNSFLIDVRGFLRTM
;
A
#
# COMPACT_ATOMS: atom_id res chain seq x y z
N MET A 1 -24.58 -39.70 0.22
CA MET A 1 -25.48 -40.03 1.35
C MET A 1 -25.53 -41.53 1.67
N GLN A 2 -25.63 -42.44 0.68
CA GLN A 2 -25.64 -43.89 0.94
C GLN A 2 -24.39 -44.44 1.65
N HIS A 3 -23.23 -43.81 1.48
CA HIS A 3 -21.97 -44.17 2.14
C HIS A 3 -21.57 -43.20 3.27
N ALA A 4 -22.54 -42.58 3.94
CA ALA A 4 -22.30 -41.58 4.99
C ALA A 4 -21.47 -42.13 6.17
N ASN A 5 -21.57 -43.43 6.47
CA ASN A 5 -20.87 -44.07 7.58
C ASN A 5 -19.44 -44.53 7.21
N SER A 6 -18.93 -44.17 6.02
CA SER A 6 -17.58 -44.54 5.59
C SER A 6 -16.50 -43.86 6.45
N PRO A 7 -15.41 -44.56 6.83
CA PRO A 7 -14.30 -43.97 7.57
C PRO A 7 -13.43 -43.02 6.72
N GLU A 8 -13.58 -43.01 5.40
CA GLU A 8 -12.78 -42.21 4.46
C GLU A 8 -13.31 -40.77 4.31
N GLY A 9 -13.19 -39.96 5.37
CA GLY A 9 -13.73 -38.59 5.42
C GLY A 9 -13.23 -37.66 4.30
N TYR A 10 -11.98 -37.81 3.85
CA TYR A 10 -11.44 -37.04 2.72
C TYR A 10 -12.19 -37.33 1.41
N VAL A 11 -12.49 -38.61 1.14
CA VAL A 11 -13.20 -39.02 -0.07
C VAL A 11 -14.63 -38.46 -0.04
N GLN A 12 -15.30 -38.52 1.11
CA GLN A 12 -16.63 -37.93 1.28
C GLN A 12 -16.64 -36.43 1.01
N ALA A 13 -15.69 -35.67 1.58
CA ALA A 13 -15.56 -34.24 1.35
C ALA A 13 -15.31 -33.92 -0.13
N LYS A 14 -14.45 -34.69 -0.81
CA LYS A 14 -14.17 -34.50 -2.23
C LYS A 14 -15.39 -34.80 -3.10
N VAL A 15 -16.15 -35.85 -2.79
CA VAL A 15 -17.42 -36.17 -3.47
C VAL A 15 -18.44 -35.05 -3.28
N SER A 16 -18.57 -34.49 -2.07
CA SER A 16 -19.45 -33.35 -1.80
C SER A 16 -19.06 -32.11 -2.61
N SER A 17 -17.76 -31.80 -2.69
CA SER A 17 -17.25 -30.70 -3.52
C SER A 17 -17.54 -30.92 -5.01
N VAL A 18 -17.31 -32.12 -5.54
CA VAL A 18 -17.65 -32.44 -6.95
C VAL A 18 -19.16 -32.36 -7.19
N ALA A 19 -19.99 -32.83 -6.25
CA ALA A 19 -21.43 -32.71 -6.37
C ALA A 19 -21.90 -31.24 -6.35
N ALA A 20 -21.31 -30.39 -5.51
CA ALA A 20 -21.56 -28.95 -5.51
C ALA A 20 -21.18 -28.30 -6.85
N GLN A 21 -20.05 -28.70 -7.44
CA GLN A 21 -19.61 -28.22 -8.75
C GLN A 21 -20.59 -28.61 -9.87
N LEU A 22 -21.04 -29.87 -9.88
CA LEU A 22 -22.03 -30.35 -10.84
C LEU A 22 -23.37 -29.62 -10.70
N LEU A 23 -23.83 -29.39 -9.46
CA LEU A 23 -25.06 -28.66 -9.19
C LEU A 23 -24.95 -27.20 -9.64
N LYS A 24 -23.83 -26.52 -9.34
CA LYS A 24 -23.59 -25.16 -9.81
C LYS A 24 -23.54 -25.11 -11.33
N ARG A 25 -22.87 -26.06 -11.99
CA ARG A 25 -22.75 -26.11 -13.45
C ARG A 25 -24.12 -26.18 -14.15
N GLY A 26 -25.06 -26.95 -13.60
CA GLY A 26 -26.43 -27.03 -14.11
C GLY A 26 -27.39 -25.99 -13.54
N TRP A 27 -26.93 -25.08 -12.67
CA TRP A 27 -27.81 -24.24 -11.84
C TRP A 27 -28.82 -23.42 -12.62
N LEU A 28 -28.45 -22.87 -13.77
CA LEU A 28 -29.37 -22.08 -14.59
C LEU A 28 -30.24 -22.94 -15.54
N GLU A 29 -29.89 -24.21 -15.74
CA GLU A 29 -30.59 -25.15 -16.62
C GLU A 29 -31.68 -25.94 -15.88
N PHE A 30 -31.49 -26.18 -14.58
CA PHE A 30 -32.48 -26.86 -13.76
C PHE A 30 -33.74 -26.02 -13.58
N SER A 31 -34.90 -26.65 -13.75
CA SER A 31 -36.17 -25.99 -13.43
C SER A 31 -36.28 -25.72 -11.92
N ALA A 32 -37.14 -24.77 -11.53
CA ALA A 32 -37.41 -24.52 -10.12
C ALA A 32 -37.84 -25.81 -9.40
N THR A 33 -38.65 -26.64 -10.05
CA THR A 33 -39.15 -27.91 -9.52
C THR A 33 -38.04 -28.96 -9.34
N ASP A 34 -37.06 -29.01 -10.24
CA ASP A 34 -35.91 -29.92 -10.11
C ASP A 34 -35.04 -29.53 -8.91
N LYS A 35 -34.78 -28.23 -8.76
CA LYS A 35 -34.04 -27.68 -7.61
C LYS A 35 -34.78 -27.96 -6.31
N GLU A 36 -36.09 -27.70 -6.27
CA GLU A 36 -36.94 -27.98 -5.10
C GLU A 36 -36.90 -29.46 -4.74
N THR A 37 -36.98 -30.36 -5.72
CA THR A 37 -36.94 -31.81 -5.49
C THR A 37 -35.58 -32.26 -4.94
N PHE A 38 -34.48 -31.76 -5.50
CA PHE A 38 -33.13 -32.03 -5.02
C PHE A 38 -32.94 -31.50 -3.59
N PHE A 39 -33.31 -30.24 -3.36
CA PHE A 39 -33.19 -29.60 -2.07
C PHE A 39 -34.13 -30.19 -1.02
N TYR A 40 -35.27 -30.74 -1.41
CA TYR A 40 -36.11 -31.54 -0.52
C TYR A 40 -35.35 -32.76 0.01
N GLN A 41 -34.65 -33.51 -0.85
CA GLN A 41 -33.83 -34.65 -0.41
C GLN A 41 -32.67 -34.23 0.50
N VAL A 42 -31.99 -33.13 0.16
CA VAL A 42 -30.93 -32.56 1.02
C VAL A 42 -31.49 -32.14 2.38
N ASN A 43 -32.67 -31.53 2.39
CA ASN A 43 -33.35 -31.13 3.62
C ASN A 43 -33.74 -32.34 4.48
N GLN A 44 -34.29 -33.40 3.89
CA GLN A 44 -34.59 -34.65 4.62
C GLN A 44 -33.33 -35.25 5.26
N ALA A 45 -32.18 -35.18 4.57
CA ALA A 45 -30.90 -35.59 5.12
C ALA A 45 -30.46 -34.69 6.29
N VAL A 46 -30.50 -33.36 6.14
CA VAL A 46 -30.12 -32.38 7.17
C VAL A 46 -31.03 -32.44 8.40
N TYR A 47 -32.31 -32.80 8.25
CA TYR A 47 -33.22 -33.07 9.37
C TYR A 47 -32.90 -34.36 10.13
N GLY A 48 -32.04 -35.23 9.59
CA GLY A 48 -31.59 -36.45 10.27
C GLY A 48 -32.55 -37.64 10.17
N ILE A 49 -33.49 -37.62 9.21
CA ILE A 49 -34.49 -38.69 9.00
C ILE A 49 -33.82 -40.03 8.68
N HIS A 50 -32.62 -39.99 8.10
CA HIS A 50 -31.83 -41.16 7.71
C HIS A 50 -30.65 -41.47 8.65
N GLY A 51 -30.65 -40.90 9.86
CA GLY A 51 -29.60 -41.10 10.86
C GLY A 51 -28.53 -40.00 10.88
N VAL A 52 -27.72 -40.01 11.95
CA VAL A 52 -26.78 -38.93 12.33
C VAL A 52 -25.64 -38.75 11.31
N ASP A 53 -25.10 -39.84 10.77
CA ASP A 53 -24.02 -39.77 9.77
C ASP A 53 -24.49 -39.15 8.45
N VAL A 54 -25.73 -39.47 8.03
CA VAL A 54 -26.36 -38.85 6.85
C VAL A 54 -26.67 -37.39 7.11
N GLN A 55 -27.08 -37.05 8.33
CA GLN A 55 -27.27 -35.67 8.78
C GLN A 55 -25.99 -34.84 8.66
N PHE A 56 -24.88 -35.35 9.19
CA PHE A 56 -23.57 -34.72 9.09
C PHE A 56 -23.13 -34.54 7.63
N THR A 57 -23.31 -35.58 6.80
CA THR A 57 -22.96 -35.53 5.37
C THR A 57 -23.79 -34.50 4.61
N GLY A 58 -25.09 -34.39 4.91
CA GLY A 58 -25.98 -33.40 4.31
C GLY A 58 -25.54 -31.96 4.59
N ILE A 59 -25.11 -31.68 5.83
CA ILE A 59 -24.61 -30.36 6.22
C ILE A 59 -23.28 -30.03 5.52
N ASN A 60 -22.32 -30.96 5.51
CA ASN A 60 -21.04 -30.73 4.82
C ASN A 60 -21.20 -30.55 3.29
N PHE A 61 -22.22 -31.17 2.70
CA PHE A 61 -22.57 -30.92 1.31
C PHE A 61 -23.04 -29.48 1.10
N LEU A 62 -23.89 -28.94 1.99
CA LEU A 62 -24.28 -27.53 1.93
C LEU A 62 -23.09 -26.58 2.16
N GLU A 63 -22.16 -26.92 3.06
CA GLU A 63 -20.90 -26.17 3.28
C GLU A 63 -20.07 -26.10 1.99
N SER A 64 -19.94 -27.23 1.30
CA SER A 64 -19.27 -27.32 -0.01
C SER A 64 -20.01 -26.51 -1.09
N LEU A 65 -21.35 -26.52 -1.05
CA LEU A 65 -22.18 -25.79 -1.99
C LEU A 65 -22.05 -24.27 -1.82
N VAL A 66 -22.14 -23.78 -0.59
CA VAL A 66 -21.94 -22.35 -0.28
C VAL A 66 -20.54 -21.92 -0.70
N SER A 67 -19.51 -22.74 -0.43
CA SER A 67 -18.14 -22.43 -0.88
C SER A 67 -18.07 -22.32 -2.40
N GLU A 68 -18.61 -23.30 -3.12
CA GLU A 68 -18.54 -23.32 -4.58
C GLU A 68 -19.26 -22.13 -5.23
N PHE A 69 -20.25 -21.53 -4.58
CA PHE A 69 -20.96 -20.35 -5.07
C PHE A 69 -20.32 -19.01 -4.65
N SER A 70 -19.42 -19.00 -3.68
CA SER A 70 -18.72 -17.80 -3.22
C SER A 70 -17.64 -17.34 -4.22
N PRO A 71 -17.47 -16.02 -4.48
CA PRO A 71 -16.47 -15.52 -5.43
C PRO A 71 -15.03 -15.96 -5.12
N SER A 72 -14.66 -16.00 -3.85
CA SER A 72 -13.30 -16.30 -3.41
C SER A 72 -12.91 -17.76 -3.54
N THR A 73 -13.89 -18.66 -3.59
CA THR A 73 -13.68 -20.12 -3.58
C THR A 73 -14.37 -20.87 -4.72
N SER A 74 -15.10 -20.16 -5.60
CA SER A 74 -15.72 -20.72 -6.79
C SER A 74 -14.68 -21.28 -7.75
N SER A 75 -14.87 -22.52 -8.19
CA SER A 75 -14.11 -23.07 -9.32
C SER A 75 -14.50 -22.35 -10.62
N ALA A 76 -13.57 -22.25 -11.56
CA ALA A 76 -13.79 -21.54 -12.82
C ALA A 76 -14.74 -22.27 -13.79
N MET A 77 -14.85 -23.61 -13.70
CA MET A 77 -15.70 -24.49 -14.53
C MET A 77 -15.62 -24.31 -16.06
N GLY A 78 -14.70 -23.48 -16.56
CA GLY A 78 -14.74 -22.99 -17.93
C GLY A 78 -16.00 -22.19 -18.24
N LEU A 79 -16.69 -21.63 -17.24
CA LEU A 79 -17.94 -20.89 -17.43
C LEU A 79 -17.73 -19.37 -17.30
N PRO A 80 -18.63 -18.56 -17.88
CA PRO A 80 -18.46 -17.12 -17.91
C PRO A 80 -18.70 -16.42 -16.56
N ARG A 81 -18.09 -15.25 -16.32
CA ARG A 81 -18.25 -14.53 -15.04
C ARG A 81 -19.70 -14.19 -14.67
N GLU A 82 -20.56 -13.78 -15.62
CA GLU A 82 -21.98 -13.56 -15.27
C GLU A 82 -22.66 -14.85 -14.86
N PHE A 83 -22.27 -16.02 -15.37
CA PHE A 83 -22.82 -17.28 -14.87
C PHE A 83 -22.56 -17.41 -13.37
N HIS A 84 -21.32 -17.19 -12.95
CA HIS A 84 -20.94 -17.23 -11.53
C HIS A 84 -21.66 -16.15 -10.72
N GLU A 85 -21.80 -14.94 -11.25
CA GLU A 85 -22.48 -13.83 -10.58
C GLU A 85 -24.00 -14.02 -10.48
N HIS A 86 -24.65 -14.56 -11.51
CA HIS A 86 -26.06 -14.93 -11.48
C HIS A 86 -26.29 -16.08 -10.51
N CYS A 87 -25.43 -17.09 -10.51
CA CYS A 87 -25.46 -18.17 -9.53
C CYS A 87 -25.33 -17.63 -8.10
N ARG A 88 -24.36 -16.74 -7.85
CA ARG A 88 -24.13 -16.07 -6.57
C ARG A 88 -25.37 -15.32 -6.10
N LYS A 89 -25.92 -14.43 -6.93
CA LYS A 89 -27.11 -13.64 -6.62
C LYS A 89 -28.35 -14.50 -6.40
N SER A 90 -28.57 -15.52 -7.25
CA SER A 90 -29.70 -16.45 -7.09
C SER A 90 -29.57 -17.26 -5.80
N LEU A 91 -28.37 -17.77 -5.47
CA LEU A 91 -28.18 -18.48 -4.22
C LEU A 91 -28.43 -17.58 -3.00
N GLU A 92 -27.89 -16.36 -3.02
CA GLU A 92 -28.03 -15.36 -1.96
C GLU A 92 -29.50 -14.99 -1.71
N LEU A 93 -30.26 -14.73 -2.77
CA LEU A 93 -31.66 -14.30 -2.68
C LEU A 93 -32.61 -15.47 -2.36
N ASP A 94 -32.44 -16.62 -3.00
CA ASP A 94 -33.47 -17.67 -3.02
C ASP A 94 -33.23 -18.78 -1.97
N HIS A 95 -31.97 -19.05 -1.60
CA HIS A 95 -31.63 -20.28 -0.86
C HIS A 95 -30.77 -20.09 0.39
N LEU A 96 -29.91 -19.07 0.44
CA LEU A 96 -28.92 -18.91 1.51
C LEU A 96 -29.58 -18.79 2.91
N LYS A 97 -30.68 -18.03 3.00
CA LYS A 97 -31.51 -17.93 4.22
C LYS A 97 -32.08 -19.28 4.64
N THR A 98 -32.55 -20.06 3.66
CA THR A 98 -33.13 -21.38 3.89
C THR A 98 -32.09 -22.38 4.41
N PHE A 99 -30.89 -22.40 3.83
CA PHE A 99 -29.80 -23.27 4.28
C PHE A 99 -29.35 -22.93 5.69
N TYR A 100 -29.31 -21.64 6.02
CA TYR A 100 -29.04 -21.19 7.37
C TYR A 100 -30.09 -21.75 8.36
N CYS A 101 -31.39 -21.66 8.02
CA CYS A 101 -32.45 -22.22 8.87
C CYS A 101 -32.33 -23.74 9.03
N TRP A 102 -31.99 -24.49 7.98
CA TRP A 102 -31.79 -25.94 8.08
C TRP A 102 -30.62 -26.30 8.97
N ALA A 103 -29.50 -25.58 8.86
CA ALA A 103 -28.34 -25.78 9.73
C ALA A 103 -28.70 -25.52 11.20
N ARG A 104 -29.40 -24.41 11.47
CA ARG A 104 -29.91 -24.07 12.81
C ARG A 104 -30.82 -25.17 13.37
N ASP A 105 -31.80 -25.60 12.60
CA ASP A 105 -32.78 -26.60 13.04
C ASP A 105 -32.12 -27.97 13.26
N ALA A 106 -31.13 -28.33 12.45
CA ALA A 106 -30.31 -29.53 12.66
C ALA A 106 -29.53 -29.47 13.98
N ALA A 107 -28.89 -28.33 14.29
CA ALA A 107 -28.19 -28.15 15.56
C ALA A 107 -29.16 -28.18 16.77
N LEU A 108 -30.33 -27.56 16.65
CA LEU A 108 -31.39 -27.61 17.67
C LEU A 108 -31.85 -29.05 17.93
N SER A 109 -32.03 -29.86 16.87
CA SER A 109 -32.54 -31.25 16.97
C SER A 109 -31.65 -32.17 17.82
N VAL A 110 -30.33 -31.91 17.83
CA VAL A 110 -29.34 -32.74 18.54
C VAL A 110 -28.94 -32.17 19.91
N THR A 111 -29.35 -30.94 20.23
CA THR A 111 -28.91 -30.19 21.42
C THR A 111 -29.13 -30.96 22.72
N ASN A 112 -30.36 -31.44 22.98
CA ASN A 112 -30.68 -32.09 24.27
C ASN A 112 -29.84 -33.36 24.48
N ARG A 113 -29.61 -34.14 23.42
CA ARG A 113 -28.77 -35.35 23.49
C ARG A 113 -27.33 -35.03 23.84
N ILE A 114 -26.78 -33.94 23.29
CA ILE A 114 -25.42 -33.47 23.60
C ILE A 114 -25.32 -33.03 25.06
N ILE A 115 -26.31 -32.30 25.56
CA ILE A 115 -26.32 -31.83 26.95
C ILE A 115 -26.46 -33.00 27.93
N GLU A 116 -27.31 -33.98 27.65
CA GLU A 116 -27.62 -35.11 28.54
C GLU A 116 -26.56 -36.24 28.54
N SER A 117 -25.75 -36.40 27.48
CA SER A 117 -24.81 -37.54 27.37
C SER A 117 -23.42 -37.29 27.92
N ASP A 118 -22.95 -38.07 28.89
CA ASP A 118 -21.57 -37.97 29.43
C ASP A 118 -20.49 -38.66 28.57
N SER A 119 -20.85 -39.17 27.40
CA SER A 119 -19.95 -39.88 26.48
C SER A 119 -19.85 -39.20 25.11
N ALA A 120 -18.80 -39.51 24.36
CA ALA A 120 -18.62 -39.01 22.99
C ALA A 120 -19.72 -39.56 22.07
N ILE A 121 -20.63 -38.68 21.64
CA ILE A 121 -21.75 -39.02 20.75
C ILE A 121 -21.56 -38.43 19.35
N PRO A 122 -22.02 -39.11 18.29
CA PRO A 122 -21.88 -38.64 16.91
C PRO A 122 -22.64 -37.34 16.64
N GLU A 123 -23.69 -37.05 17.41
CA GLU A 123 -24.46 -35.80 17.36
C GLU A 123 -23.60 -34.53 17.50
N VAL A 124 -22.47 -34.60 18.23
CA VAL A 124 -21.53 -33.47 18.35
C VAL A 124 -20.97 -33.06 16.99
N LYS A 125 -20.72 -34.01 16.09
CA LYS A 125 -20.21 -33.74 14.73
C LYS A 125 -21.25 -33.00 13.89
N VAL A 126 -22.52 -33.35 14.03
CA VAL A 126 -23.65 -32.67 13.35
C VAL A 126 -23.73 -31.22 13.81
N CYS A 127 -23.77 -30.99 15.14
CA CYS A 127 -23.85 -29.64 15.68
C CYS A 127 -22.64 -28.78 15.28
N THR A 128 -21.43 -29.36 15.30
CA THR A 128 -20.21 -28.68 14.86
C THR A 128 -20.26 -28.29 13.38
N ALA A 129 -20.69 -29.21 12.50
CA ALA A 129 -20.83 -28.92 11.07
C ALA A 129 -21.88 -27.85 10.80
N ALA A 130 -23.00 -27.87 11.54
CA ALA A 130 -24.04 -26.86 11.44
C ALA A 130 -23.53 -25.47 11.82
N PHE A 131 -22.75 -25.35 12.90
CA PHE A 131 -22.11 -24.08 13.29
C PHE A 131 -21.12 -23.58 12.24
N ARG A 132 -20.30 -24.47 11.66
CA ARG A 132 -19.37 -24.10 10.58
C ARG A 132 -20.09 -23.59 9.34
N LEU A 133 -21.17 -24.26 8.91
CA LEU A 133 -21.99 -23.80 7.80
C LEU A 133 -22.65 -22.44 8.09
N MET A 134 -23.22 -22.24 9.28
CA MET A 134 -23.80 -20.95 9.66
C MET A 134 -22.74 -19.84 9.66
N LEU A 135 -21.56 -20.10 10.20
CA LEU A 135 -20.45 -19.15 10.20
C LEU A 135 -19.99 -18.78 8.78
N GLN A 136 -19.89 -19.76 7.88
CA GLN A 136 -19.54 -19.54 6.49
C GLN A 136 -20.59 -18.69 5.77
N ILE A 137 -21.88 -18.93 6.03
CA ILE A 137 -22.98 -18.13 5.48
C ILE A 137 -22.93 -16.70 6.00
N LEU A 138 -22.63 -16.48 7.29
CA LEU A 138 -22.52 -15.12 7.83
C LEU A 138 -21.28 -14.37 7.32
N ASN A 139 -20.22 -15.08 6.90
CA ASN A 139 -19.06 -14.51 6.22
C ASN A 139 -19.28 -14.32 4.70
N TRP A 140 -20.50 -14.49 4.20
CA TRP A 140 -20.82 -14.22 2.81
C TRP A 140 -20.77 -12.72 2.48
N GLU A 141 -20.23 -12.38 1.30
CA GLU A 141 -20.22 -11.00 0.79
C GLU A 141 -21.61 -10.63 0.23
N PHE A 142 -22.50 -10.18 1.12
CA PHE A 142 -23.86 -9.76 0.76
C PHE A 142 -23.87 -8.56 -0.19
N SER A 143 -24.73 -8.59 -1.21
CA SER A 143 -24.91 -7.47 -2.12
C SER A 143 -25.71 -6.34 -1.48
N THR A 144 -25.05 -5.21 -1.20
CA THR A 144 -25.71 -4.01 -0.67
C THR A 144 -26.59 -3.35 -1.74
N THR A 145 -27.85 -3.04 -1.42
CA THR A 145 -28.82 -2.43 -2.34
C THR A 145 -28.63 -0.92 -2.53
N ALA A 146 -27.44 -0.38 -2.29
CA ALA A 146 -27.16 1.04 -2.49
C ALA A 146 -25.77 1.18 -3.12
N PHE A 147 -25.71 1.95 -4.21
CA PHE A 147 -24.49 2.44 -4.84
C PHE A 147 -23.51 2.98 -3.79
N ALA A 148 -22.55 2.17 -3.39
CA ALA A 148 -21.27 2.62 -2.84
C ALA A 148 -20.23 2.41 -3.95
N ASP A 149 -20.41 3.16 -5.04
CA ASP A 149 -19.35 3.38 -6.01
C ASP A 149 -18.32 4.28 -5.31
N GLY A 150 -17.14 3.73 -5.01
CA GLY A 150 -15.98 4.50 -4.63
C GLY A 150 -15.75 4.75 -3.13
N VAL A 151 -15.52 3.70 -2.33
CA VAL A 151 -14.37 3.64 -1.39
C VAL A 151 -14.01 2.16 -1.23
N LYS A 152 -13.26 1.59 -2.19
CA LYS A 152 -12.28 0.58 -1.76
C LYS A 152 -11.33 1.35 -0.85
N GLN A 153 -11.35 1.06 0.46
CA GLN A 153 -10.24 1.46 1.31
C GLN A 153 -8.97 0.99 0.58
N GLY A 154 -8.07 1.94 0.33
CA GLY A 154 -6.85 1.68 -0.43
C GLY A 154 -6.12 0.49 0.14
N SER A 155 -5.39 -0.20 -0.74
CA SER A 155 -4.52 -1.34 -0.48
C SER A 155 -3.42 -1.10 0.58
N ASP A 156 -3.44 0.03 1.29
CA ASP A 156 -2.41 0.49 2.23
C ASP A 156 -2.95 0.67 3.66
N SER A 157 -4.07 0.04 4.03
CA SER A 157 -4.40 -0.09 5.46
C SER A 157 -3.65 -1.28 6.05
N PRO A 158 -2.99 -1.13 7.22
CA PRO A 158 -2.21 -2.21 7.83
C PRO A 158 -3.08 -3.43 8.13
N LYS A 159 -2.44 -4.59 8.31
CA LYS A 159 -3.07 -5.88 8.63
C LYS A 159 -3.85 -5.80 9.95
N ARG A 160 -5.04 -5.19 9.94
CA ARG A 160 -5.97 -5.19 11.06
C ARG A 160 -6.40 -6.62 11.32
N SER A 161 -6.55 -6.97 12.60
CA SER A 161 -7.15 -8.23 13.00
C SER A 161 -8.48 -8.42 12.25
N GLU A 162 -8.63 -9.56 11.57
CA GLU A 162 -9.75 -9.81 10.65
C GLU A 162 -11.10 -9.59 11.36
N CYS A 163 -11.82 -8.52 10.99
CA CYS A 163 -13.19 -8.25 11.41
C CYS A 163 -14.07 -8.10 10.18
N ASN A 164 -14.82 -9.16 9.84
CA ASN A 164 -15.75 -9.16 8.71
C ASN A 164 -17.11 -8.64 9.18
N LEU A 165 -17.55 -7.51 8.62
CA LEU A 165 -18.87 -6.94 8.88
C LEU A 165 -19.97 -7.77 8.19
N VAL A 166 -21.02 -8.11 8.93
CA VAL A 166 -22.14 -8.92 8.42
C VAL A 166 -23.32 -8.01 8.12
N GLN A 167 -23.65 -7.84 6.84
CA GLN A 167 -24.68 -6.88 6.37
C GLN A 167 -25.80 -7.51 5.52
N PRO A 168 -26.56 -8.49 6.03
CA PRO A 168 -27.69 -9.08 5.33
C PRO A 168 -28.87 -8.08 5.23
N GLY A 169 -29.71 -8.27 4.22
CA GLY A 169 -30.91 -7.44 4.02
C GLY A 169 -32.02 -7.65 5.07
N PRO A 170 -33.08 -6.82 5.07
CA PRO A 170 -34.17 -6.87 6.06
C PRO A 170 -34.89 -8.22 6.16
N ALA A 171 -34.88 -9.01 5.08
CA ALA A 171 -35.47 -10.34 5.02
C ALA A 171 -34.84 -11.34 6.00
N TRP A 172 -33.67 -11.06 6.57
CA TRP A 172 -32.98 -11.94 7.52
C TRP A 172 -33.31 -11.66 9.00
N ARG A 173 -34.06 -10.58 9.28
CA ARG A 173 -34.35 -10.11 10.66
C ARG A 173 -35.07 -11.16 11.52
N ASP A 174 -36.06 -11.82 10.95
CA ASP A 174 -36.85 -12.86 11.62
C ASP A 174 -35.99 -14.04 12.07
N VAL A 175 -34.93 -14.35 11.31
CA VAL A 175 -34.05 -15.49 11.55
C VAL A 175 -32.90 -15.14 12.48
N LEU A 176 -32.22 -14.01 12.25
CA LEU A 176 -30.98 -13.66 12.95
C LEU A 176 -31.20 -12.82 14.21
N VAL A 177 -32.26 -12.00 14.27
CA VAL A 177 -32.47 -11.04 15.37
C VAL A 177 -33.63 -11.48 16.26
N THR A 178 -34.85 -11.65 15.71
CA THR A 178 -36.04 -11.91 16.54
C THR A 178 -36.31 -13.40 16.81
N GLY A 179 -35.53 -14.31 16.23
CA GLY A 179 -35.76 -15.75 16.27
C GLY A 179 -35.34 -16.46 17.56
N GLY A 180 -34.83 -15.75 18.57
CA GLY A 180 -34.33 -16.32 19.84
C GLY A 180 -33.09 -17.22 19.70
N HIS A 181 -32.48 -17.24 18.52
CA HIS A 181 -31.35 -18.09 18.18
C HIS A 181 -30.10 -17.79 19.03
N ILE A 182 -29.85 -16.51 19.29
CA ILE A 182 -28.69 -16.04 20.07
C ILE A 182 -28.79 -16.57 21.50
N GLY A 183 -29.91 -16.31 22.18
CA GLY A 183 -30.14 -16.83 23.52
C GLY A 183 -30.11 -18.35 23.61
N TRP A 184 -30.48 -19.10 22.55
CA TRP A 184 -30.25 -20.55 22.51
C TRP A 184 -28.75 -20.89 22.40
N LEU A 185 -28.03 -20.29 21.47
CA LEU A 185 -26.60 -20.55 21.23
C LEU A 185 -25.77 -20.26 22.49
N LEU A 186 -26.04 -19.14 23.15
CA LEU A 186 -25.38 -18.76 24.41
C LEU A 186 -25.69 -19.75 25.53
N ARG A 187 -26.94 -20.20 25.67
CA ARG A 187 -27.33 -21.21 26.67
C ARG A 187 -26.69 -22.57 26.40
N LEU A 188 -26.62 -22.98 25.13
CA LEU A 188 -25.95 -24.21 24.73
C LEU A 188 -24.47 -24.16 25.07
N TYR A 189 -23.77 -23.10 24.68
CA TYR A 189 -22.35 -22.92 25.05
C TYR A 189 -22.17 -22.91 26.57
N GLY A 190 -23.04 -22.20 27.31
CA GLY A 190 -23.02 -22.16 28.77
C GLY A 190 -23.22 -23.54 29.42
N ALA A 191 -24.13 -24.36 28.90
CA ALA A 191 -24.35 -25.73 29.37
C ALA A 191 -23.14 -26.63 29.10
N LEU A 192 -22.54 -26.55 27.91
CA LEU A 192 -21.31 -27.27 27.57
C LEU A 192 -20.15 -26.86 28.48
N ARG A 193 -20.00 -25.57 28.71
CA ARG A 193 -18.97 -25.00 29.59
C ARG A 193 -19.07 -25.51 31.02
N GLN A 194 -20.28 -25.57 31.59
CA GLN A 194 -20.48 -26.09 32.95
C GLN A 194 -20.15 -27.58 33.02
N LYS A 195 -20.63 -28.35 32.03
CA LYS A 195 -20.44 -29.80 31.96
C LYS A 195 -18.96 -30.21 31.91
N PHE A 196 -18.17 -29.56 31.06
CA PHE A 196 -16.77 -29.93 30.84
C PHE A 196 -15.78 -29.07 31.63
N SER A 197 -16.25 -28.31 32.63
CA SER A 197 -15.43 -27.39 33.42
C SER A 197 -14.22 -28.04 34.13
N CYS A 198 -14.24 -29.36 34.35
CA CYS A 198 -13.14 -30.12 34.96
C CYS A 198 -12.16 -30.74 33.94
N GLU A 199 -12.44 -30.68 32.64
CA GLU A 199 -11.60 -31.27 31.59
C GLU A 199 -10.74 -30.17 30.93
N GLY A 200 -9.42 -30.21 31.12
CA GLY A 200 -8.52 -29.14 30.65
C GLY A 200 -8.53 -28.84 29.14
N TYR A 201 -9.07 -29.75 28.31
CA TYR A 201 -9.00 -29.67 26.84
C TYR A 201 -10.33 -29.36 26.15
N TRP A 202 -11.42 -29.12 26.89
CA TRP A 202 -12.74 -28.95 26.26
C TRP A 202 -12.86 -27.65 25.45
N LEU A 203 -12.15 -26.59 25.85
CA LEU A 203 -12.22 -25.28 25.23
C LEU A 203 -11.84 -25.30 23.76
N ASP A 204 -10.91 -26.18 23.39
CA ASP A 204 -10.39 -26.30 22.03
C ASP A 204 -11.03 -27.46 21.26
N CYS A 205 -12.08 -28.06 21.81
CA CYS A 205 -12.86 -29.04 21.07
C CYS A 205 -13.61 -28.39 19.90
N PRO A 206 -13.82 -29.10 18.77
CA PRO A 206 -14.40 -28.52 17.56
C PRO A 206 -15.76 -27.84 17.76
N ILE A 207 -16.63 -28.38 18.61
CA ILE A 207 -17.95 -27.78 18.89
C ILE A 207 -17.84 -26.46 19.65
N ALA A 208 -16.91 -26.37 20.62
CA ALA A 208 -16.70 -25.15 21.40
C ALA A 208 -16.07 -24.06 20.53
N VAL A 209 -15.06 -24.39 19.72
CA VAL A 209 -14.43 -23.45 18.76
C VAL A 209 -15.46 -22.94 17.74
N ALA A 210 -16.25 -23.83 17.15
CA ALA A 210 -17.26 -23.44 16.16
C ALA A 210 -18.36 -22.57 16.78
N ALA A 211 -18.80 -22.87 18.00
CA ALA A 211 -19.77 -22.06 18.73
C ALA A 211 -19.22 -20.67 19.05
N ARG A 212 -17.98 -20.56 19.59
CA ARG A 212 -17.37 -19.25 19.89
C ARG A 212 -17.18 -18.40 18.65
N LYS A 213 -16.63 -18.95 17.57
CA LYS A 213 -16.47 -18.21 16.29
C LYS A 213 -17.81 -17.70 15.77
N LEU A 214 -18.87 -18.51 15.86
CA LEU A 214 -20.21 -18.10 15.46
C LEU A 214 -20.76 -16.97 16.36
N ILE A 215 -20.57 -17.07 17.69
CA ILE A 215 -20.93 -16.01 18.65
C ILE A 215 -20.20 -14.70 18.33
N VAL A 216 -18.88 -14.76 18.08
CA VAL A 216 -18.07 -13.59 17.68
C VAL A 216 -18.59 -12.97 16.38
N GLN A 217 -18.92 -13.79 15.38
CA GLN A 217 -19.47 -13.28 14.11
C GLN A 217 -20.80 -12.54 14.29
N PHE A 218 -21.63 -12.95 15.26
CA PHE A 218 -22.87 -12.23 15.55
C PHE A 218 -22.65 -10.84 16.14
N CYS A 219 -21.47 -10.58 16.72
CA CYS A 219 -21.11 -9.27 17.23
C CYS A 219 -20.84 -8.24 16.12
N SER A 220 -20.55 -8.68 14.88
CA SER A 220 -20.31 -7.79 13.72
C SER A 220 -21.55 -7.59 12.83
N LEU A 221 -22.72 -8.08 13.25
CA LEU A 221 -23.99 -7.90 12.54
C LEU A 221 -24.40 -6.42 12.54
N THR A 222 -24.58 -5.84 11.36
CA THR A 222 -24.93 -4.42 11.20
C THR A 222 -25.68 -4.16 9.87
N GLY A 223 -26.05 -2.91 9.61
CA GLY A 223 -26.72 -2.49 8.37
C GLY A 223 -28.25 -2.51 8.42
N THR A 224 -28.89 -2.64 7.26
CA THR A 224 -30.35 -2.45 7.09
C THR A 224 -31.21 -3.53 7.76
N ILE A 225 -30.61 -4.60 8.29
CA ILE A 225 -31.28 -5.58 9.13
C ILE A 225 -31.86 -4.93 10.39
N PHE A 226 -31.24 -3.88 10.94
CA PHE A 226 -31.81 -3.03 11.97
C PHE A 226 -32.47 -1.82 11.29
N LEU A 227 -33.78 -1.59 11.50
CA LEU A 227 -34.44 -0.40 10.94
C LEU A 227 -33.79 0.85 11.56
N SER A 228 -33.66 1.93 10.77
CA SER A 228 -33.13 3.22 11.20
C SER A 228 -33.78 3.75 12.49
N ASP A 229 -35.05 3.39 12.71
CA ASP A 229 -35.85 3.89 13.82
C ASP A 229 -35.73 3.02 15.09
N ASN A 230 -35.01 1.89 15.03
CA ASN A 230 -34.91 0.89 16.11
C ASN A 230 -33.47 0.67 16.60
N VAL A 231 -32.74 1.75 16.89
CA VAL A 231 -31.37 1.69 17.48
C VAL A 231 -31.32 0.81 18.73
N GLN A 232 -32.38 0.85 19.56
CA GLN A 232 -32.51 0.04 20.77
C GLN A 232 -32.49 -1.48 20.52
N MET A 233 -32.96 -1.94 19.36
CA MET A 233 -32.95 -3.37 19.02
C MET A 233 -31.52 -3.86 18.76
N HIS A 234 -30.70 -3.04 18.10
CA HIS A 234 -29.30 -3.35 17.87
C HIS A 234 -28.52 -3.35 19.19
N GLU A 235 -28.75 -2.36 20.05
CA GLU A 235 -28.15 -2.32 21.39
C GLU A 235 -28.53 -3.54 22.25
N HIS A 236 -29.79 -3.96 22.20
CA HIS A 236 -30.25 -5.16 22.91
C HIS A 236 -29.59 -6.44 22.39
N HIS A 237 -29.46 -6.58 21.07
CA HIS A 237 -28.75 -7.69 20.42
C HIS A 237 -27.29 -7.78 20.89
N LEU A 238 -26.57 -6.65 20.88
CA LEU A 238 -25.18 -6.60 21.33
C LEU A 238 -25.06 -6.86 22.85
N LEU A 239 -26.00 -6.36 23.65
CA LEU A 239 -26.04 -6.61 25.09
C LEU A 239 -26.25 -8.09 25.42
N GLU A 240 -27.15 -8.77 24.71
CA GLU A 240 -27.39 -10.21 24.90
C GLU A 240 -26.11 -11.01 24.62
N LEU A 241 -25.44 -10.74 23.49
CA LEU A 241 -24.15 -11.37 23.16
C LEU A 241 -23.08 -11.09 24.22
N LEU A 242 -22.90 -9.82 24.58
CA LEU A 242 -21.90 -9.42 25.56
C LEU A 242 -22.15 -10.06 26.93
N SER A 243 -23.41 -10.25 27.32
CA SER A 243 -23.77 -10.94 28.58
C SER A 243 -23.35 -12.41 28.59
N GLY A 244 -23.29 -13.07 27.42
CA GLY A 244 -22.80 -14.44 27.28
C GLY A 244 -21.27 -14.53 27.22
N ILE A 245 -20.62 -13.51 26.65
CA ILE A 245 -19.16 -13.44 26.47
C ILE A 245 -18.44 -12.97 27.74
N ILE A 246 -19.11 -12.20 28.61
CA ILE A 246 -18.47 -11.58 29.78
C ILE A 246 -17.71 -12.58 30.66
N GLN A 247 -18.20 -13.82 30.78
CA GLN A 247 -17.55 -14.87 31.58
C GLN A 247 -16.24 -15.41 30.98
N TRP A 248 -15.91 -15.04 29.74
CA TRP A 248 -14.67 -15.41 29.06
C TRP A 248 -13.55 -14.45 29.43
N ILE A 249 -13.88 -13.21 29.81
CA ILE A 249 -12.93 -12.11 29.99
C ILE A 249 -13.00 -11.41 31.36
N ASP A 250 -14.07 -11.57 32.14
CA ASP A 250 -14.27 -10.90 33.45
C ASP A 250 -14.35 -11.91 34.63
N PRO A 251 -13.64 -11.67 35.74
CA PRO A 251 -12.63 -10.62 35.94
C PRO A 251 -11.30 -10.97 35.23
N PRO A 252 -10.65 -10.04 34.52
CA PRO A 252 -9.48 -10.34 33.69
C PRO A 252 -8.32 -11.00 34.44
N ASP A 253 -8.08 -10.61 35.69
CA ASP A 253 -6.97 -11.13 36.50
C ASP A 253 -7.17 -12.58 36.95
N ALA A 254 -8.42 -13.03 37.09
CA ALA A 254 -8.71 -14.44 37.36
C ALA A 254 -8.57 -15.29 36.10
N VAL A 255 -8.96 -14.74 34.94
CA VAL A 255 -8.83 -15.41 33.64
C VAL A 255 -7.35 -15.57 33.28
N SER A 256 -6.55 -14.51 33.41
CA SER A 256 -5.10 -14.57 33.14
C SER A 256 -4.38 -15.60 34.02
N LYS A 257 -4.62 -15.59 35.34
CA LYS A 257 -4.07 -16.59 36.27
C LYS A 257 -4.48 -18.01 35.92
N ALA A 258 -5.71 -18.22 35.46
CA ALA A 258 -6.15 -19.54 35.02
C ALA A 258 -5.38 -20.00 33.78
N ILE A 259 -5.10 -19.09 32.83
CA ILE A 259 -4.28 -19.38 31.64
C ILE A 259 -2.86 -19.73 32.04
N GLU A 260 -2.24 -18.96 32.95
CA GLU A 260 -0.91 -19.27 33.51
C GLU A 260 -0.87 -20.63 34.24
N CYS A 261 -2.00 -21.06 34.81
CA CYS A 261 -2.16 -22.39 35.41
C CYS A 261 -2.47 -23.51 34.40
N GLY A 262 -2.38 -23.24 33.09
CA GLY A 262 -2.54 -24.22 32.01
C GLY A 262 -3.95 -24.32 31.41
N LYS A 263 -4.85 -23.37 31.69
CA LYS A 263 -6.13 -23.25 30.96
C LYS A 263 -5.88 -22.67 29.56
N SER A 264 -6.62 -23.16 28.56
CA SER A 264 -6.59 -22.59 27.21
C SER A 264 -6.97 -21.10 27.17
N GLU A 265 -6.22 -20.34 26.40
CA GLU A 265 -6.36 -18.91 26.11
C GLU A 265 -7.49 -18.58 25.12
N SER A 266 -8.08 -19.59 24.46
CA SER A 266 -8.99 -19.37 23.34
C SER A 266 -10.25 -18.59 23.69
N GLU A 267 -10.83 -18.79 24.89
CA GLU A 267 -11.94 -17.98 25.41
C GLU A 267 -11.56 -16.49 25.54
N MET A 268 -10.35 -16.20 26.01
CA MET A 268 -9.86 -14.84 26.22
C MET A 268 -9.68 -14.12 24.88
N LEU A 269 -9.03 -14.77 23.91
CA LEU A 269 -8.80 -14.21 22.58
C LEU A 269 -10.10 -13.99 21.80
N ASP A 270 -11.01 -14.97 21.81
CA ASP A 270 -12.33 -14.83 21.17
C ASP A 270 -13.18 -13.74 21.85
N GLY A 271 -13.06 -13.57 23.17
CA GLY A 271 -13.65 -12.45 23.90
C GLY A 271 -13.11 -11.09 23.44
N CYS A 272 -11.80 -10.98 23.22
CA CYS A 272 -11.18 -9.77 22.66
C CYS A 272 -11.69 -9.48 21.24
N ARG A 273 -11.78 -10.50 20.37
CA ARG A 273 -12.33 -10.37 19.00
C ARG A 273 -13.80 -9.97 18.99
N ALA A 274 -14.58 -10.44 19.95
CA ALA A 274 -15.95 -10.00 20.12
C ALA A 274 -16.03 -8.51 20.49
N LEU A 275 -15.21 -8.04 21.43
CA LEU A 275 -15.14 -6.62 21.77
C LEU A 275 -14.74 -5.76 20.57
N LEU A 276 -13.77 -6.21 19.76
CA LEU A 276 -13.41 -5.57 18.50
C LEU A 276 -14.62 -5.48 17.55
N SER A 277 -15.32 -6.59 17.36
CA SER A 277 -16.50 -6.65 16.50
C SER A 277 -17.59 -5.68 16.97
N ILE A 278 -17.91 -5.66 18.27
CA ILE A 278 -18.88 -4.73 18.86
C ILE A 278 -18.41 -3.27 18.69
N ALA A 279 -17.13 -2.98 18.90
CA ALA A 279 -16.56 -1.64 18.75
C ALA A 279 -16.65 -1.13 17.30
N THR A 280 -16.50 -2.00 16.30
CA THR A 280 -16.56 -1.62 14.88
C THR A 280 -17.97 -1.24 14.41
N VAL A 281 -19.01 -1.67 15.13
CA VAL A 281 -20.43 -1.42 14.77
C VAL A 281 -21.13 -0.45 15.72
N THR A 282 -20.43 0.11 16.72
CA THR A 282 -21.01 1.01 17.73
C THR A 282 -20.27 2.35 17.81
N THR A 283 -20.92 3.35 18.39
CA THR A 283 -20.23 4.57 18.82
C THR A 283 -19.65 4.36 20.23
N PRO A 284 -18.60 5.11 20.64
CA PRO A 284 -18.01 4.98 21.97
C PRO A 284 -19.00 5.15 23.14
N SER A 285 -20.02 6.00 22.97
CA SER A 285 -21.07 6.18 23.97
C SER A 285 -21.98 4.96 24.09
N VAL A 286 -22.39 4.38 22.96
CA VAL A 286 -23.22 3.18 22.93
C VAL A 286 -22.43 1.99 23.47
N PHE A 287 -21.17 1.84 23.03
CA PHE A 287 -20.26 0.81 23.51
C PHE A 287 -20.17 0.80 25.05
N ASP A 288 -19.94 1.95 25.68
CA ASP A 288 -19.84 2.06 27.14
C ASP A 288 -21.15 1.71 27.86
N GLN A 289 -22.30 2.11 27.28
CA GLN A 289 -23.62 1.91 27.88
C GLN A 289 -24.06 0.45 27.95
N LEU A 290 -23.55 -0.43 27.08
CA LEU A 290 -23.95 -1.84 27.03
C LEU A 290 -23.87 -2.49 28.44
N LEU A 291 -22.69 -2.53 29.07
CA LEU A 291 -22.56 -3.13 30.40
C LEU A 291 -23.14 -2.29 31.54
N LYS A 292 -23.27 -0.96 31.40
CA LYS A 292 -23.86 -0.11 32.47
C LYS A 292 -25.30 -0.50 32.79
N SER A 293 -26.01 -1.10 31.84
CA SER A 293 -27.37 -1.60 32.04
C SER A 293 -27.45 -2.80 32.98
N THR A 294 -26.36 -3.56 33.15
CA THR A 294 -26.32 -4.84 33.89
C THR A 294 -25.28 -4.91 34.99
N ARG A 295 -24.26 -4.05 34.95
CA ARG A 295 -23.08 -4.04 35.83
C ARG A 295 -22.82 -2.64 36.38
N PRO A 296 -22.07 -2.51 37.49
CA PRO A 296 -21.74 -1.20 38.08
C PRO A 296 -20.71 -0.41 37.26
N TYR A 297 -20.16 -0.99 36.19
CA TYR A 297 -19.17 -0.37 35.31
C TYR A 297 -19.58 -0.54 33.84
N GLY A 298 -19.10 0.34 32.97
CA GLY A 298 -19.35 0.28 31.53
C GLY A 298 -18.33 -0.55 30.75
N THR A 299 -18.64 -0.81 29.49
CA THR A 299 -17.79 -1.66 28.62
C THR A 299 -16.44 -1.01 28.33
N LEU A 300 -16.34 0.32 28.30
CA LEU A 300 -15.04 0.99 28.18
C LEU A 300 -14.17 0.73 29.42
N THR A 301 -14.77 0.68 30.60
CA THR A 301 -14.03 0.39 31.84
C THR A 301 -13.51 -1.05 31.81
N LEU A 302 -14.33 -2.01 31.37
CA LEU A 302 -13.88 -3.40 31.17
C LEU A 302 -12.72 -3.47 30.17
N LEU A 303 -12.82 -2.77 29.03
CA LEU A 303 -11.76 -2.72 28.02
C LEU A 303 -10.45 -2.17 28.62
N CYS A 304 -10.52 -1.12 29.45
CA CYS A 304 -9.36 -0.59 30.15
C CYS A 304 -8.74 -1.61 31.14
N VAL A 305 -9.57 -2.30 31.94
CA VAL A 305 -9.07 -3.29 32.91
C VAL A 305 -8.45 -4.49 32.19
N LEU A 306 -9.08 -4.95 31.11
CA LEU A 306 -8.59 -6.06 30.29
C LEU A 306 -7.25 -5.73 29.64
N MET A 307 -7.14 -4.58 28.96
CA MET A 307 -5.87 -4.12 28.40
C MET A 307 -4.81 -3.93 29.49
N SER A 308 -5.18 -3.38 30.65
CA SER A 308 -4.26 -3.21 31.78
C SER A 308 -3.71 -4.54 32.28
N GLU A 309 -4.54 -5.59 32.33
CA GLU A 309 -4.10 -6.92 32.73
C GLU A 309 -3.15 -7.54 31.70
N VAL A 310 -3.47 -7.46 30.41
CA VAL A 310 -2.58 -7.91 29.32
C VAL A 310 -1.23 -7.19 29.37
N VAL A 311 -1.22 -5.87 29.60
CA VAL A 311 0.02 -5.09 29.75
C VAL A 311 0.85 -5.55 30.95
N LYS A 312 0.24 -5.85 32.12
CA LYS A 312 0.98 -6.37 33.28
C LYS A 312 1.61 -7.74 33.02
N ILE A 313 0.94 -8.61 32.28
CA ILE A 313 1.45 -9.94 31.91
C ILE A 313 2.65 -9.78 30.98
N LEU A 314 2.55 -8.91 29.98
CA LEU A 314 3.68 -8.57 29.11
C LEU A 314 4.85 -7.97 29.88
N MET A 315 4.61 -7.21 30.95
CA MET A 315 5.66 -6.68 31.83
C MET A 315 6.37 -7.72 32.69
N THR A 316 5.79 -8.91 32.86
CA THR A 316 6.31 -9.97 33.74
C THR A 316 6.90 -11.14 32.94
N ASN A 317 6.34 -11.43 31.77
CA ASN A 317 6.81 -12.47 30.85
C ASN A 317 7.75 -11.88 29.79
N ASN A 318 9.06 -11.96 30.04
CA ASN A 318 10.12 -11.51 29.12
C ASN A 318 10.49 -12.58 28.06
N SER A 319 9.58 -13.50 27.70
CA SER A 319 9.84 -14.52 26.68
C SER A 319 9.85 -13.91 25.29
N GLU A 320 10.82 -14.30 24.46
CA GLU A 320 10.91 -13.89 23.04
C GLU A 320 9.92 -14.65 22.13
N GLU A 321 9.19 -15.63 22.67
CA GLU A 321 8.12 -16.34 21.97
C GLU A 321 6.81 -15.54 21.99
N GLU A 322 6.11 -15.51 20.84
CA GLU A 322 4.76 -14.95 20.73
C GLU A 322 3.81 -15.69 21.67
N THR A 323 3.45 -15.07 22.78
CA THR A 323 2.46 -15.59 23.72
C THR A 323 1.07 -15.06 23.38
N TRP A 324 0.02 -15.69 23.93
CA TRP A 324 -1.36 -15.22 23.80
C TRP A 324 -1.55 -13.74 24.18
N SER A 325 -0.71 -13.19 25.07
CA SER A 325 -0.80 -11.80 25.49
C SER A 325 -0.35 -10.80 24.40
N TRP A 326 0.50 -11.22 23.46
CA TRP A 326 0.85 -10.41 22.29
C TRP A 326 -0.36 -10.29 21.35
N GLU A 327 -0.97 -11.43 21.01
CA GLU A 327 -2.17 -11.46 20.17
C GLU A 327 -3.35 -10.70 20.82
N ALA A 328 -3.57 -10.89 22.12
CA ALA A 328 -4.60 -10.16 22.85
C ALA A 328 -4.33 -8.64 22.84
N ARG A 329 -3.08 -8.20 23.03
CA ARG A 329 -2.72 -6.77 22.96
C ARG A 329 -3.09 -6.18 21.60
N ASP A 330 -2.74 -6.86 20.52
CA ASP A 330 -2.94 -6.33 19.16
C ASP A 330 -4.44 -6.24 18.81
N ILE A 331 -5.24 -7.27 19.15
CA ILE A 331 -6.71 -7.22 18.99
C ILE A 331 -7.34 -6.09 19.83
N LEU A 332 -6.86 -5.88 21.06
CA LEU A 332 -7.37 -4.81 21.93
C LEU A 332 -6.95 -3.42 21.42
N LEU A 333 -5.75 -3.27 20.84
CA LEU A 333 -5.34 -2.03 20.18
C LEU A 333 -6.15 -1.73 18.93
N ASP A 334 -6.50 -2.75 18.14
CA ASP A 334 -7.45 -2.61 17.04
C ASP A 334 -8.83 -2.16 17.57
N THR A 335 -9.27 -2.70 18.71
CA THR A 335 -10.52 -2.31 19.36
C THR A 335 -10.50 -0.83 19.77
N TRP A 336 -9.41 -0.37 20.40
CA TRP A 336 -9.22 1.04 20.72
C TRP A 336 -9.18 1.93 19.48
N THR A 337 -8.51 1.48 18.42
CA THR A 337 -8.40 2.21 17.16
C THR A 337 -9.77 2.37 16.49
N ALA A 338 -10.59 1.31 16.48
CA ALA A 338 -11.97 1.36 15.96
C ALA A 338 -12.84 2.39 16.71
N LEU A 339 -12.68 2.53 18.03
CA LEU A 339 -13.43 3.48 18.85
C LEU A 339 -12.90 4.92 18.70
N LEU A 340 -11.58 5.12 18.67
CA LEU A 340 -10.95 6.43 18.82
C LEU A 340 -10.66 7.16 17.50
N VAL A 341 -10.45 6.44 16.38
CA VAL A 341 -10.24 7.08 15.07
C VAL A 341 -11.46 7.91 14.63
N PRO A 342 -12.72 7.43 14.75
CA PRO A 342 -13.90 8.24 14.43
C PRO A 342 -14.01 9.51 15.29
N ILE A 343 -13.66 9.43 16.58
CA ILE A 343 -13.64 10.58 17.49
C ILE A 343 -12.65 11.64 17.00
N ASN A 344 -11.44 11.23 16.64
CA ASN A 344 -10.40 12.15 16.18
C ASN A 344 -10.74 12.81 14.84
N ARG A 345 -11.49 12.13 13.95
CA ARG A 345 -11.92 12.69 12.65
C ARG A 345 -13.17 13.58 12.75
N SER A 346 -14.07 13.34 13.71
CA SER A 346 -15.41 13.97 13.76
C SER A 346 -15.44 15.42 14.31
N GLY A 347 -14.34 16.17 14.29
CA GLY A 347 -14.37 17.61 14.61
C GLY A 347 -14.87 17.96 16.02
N GLY A 348 -14.69 17.09 17.01
CA GLY A 348 -14.84 17.41 18.43
C GLY A 348 -16.23 17.27 19.07
N ASN A 349 -17.26 16.81 18.36
CA ASN A 349 -18.61 16.63 18.94
C ASN A 349 -18.80 15.31 19.73
N ALA A 350 -17.96 14.31 19.48
CA ALA A 350 -17.99 13.04 20.22
C ALA A 350 -16.78 12.97 21.16
N LEU A 351 -17.01 13.01 22.47
CA LEU A 351 -15.99 12.81 23.50
C LEU A 351 -16.26 11.49 24.21
N LEU A 352 -15.20 10.83 24.71
CA LEU A 352 -15.39 9.73 25.66
C LEU A 352 -16.14 10.21 26.90
N PRO A 353 -16.99 9.35 27.52
CA PRO A 353 -17.56 9.60 28.82
C PRO A 353 -16.48 9.92 29.88
N ALA A 354 -16.83 10.69 30.92
CA ALA A 354 -15.87 11.13 31.94
C ALA A 354 -15.16 9.97 32.67
N GLU A 355 -15.90 8.90 32.99
CA GLU A 355 -15.34 7.67 33.56
C GLU A 355 -14.35 7.00 32.61
N GLY A 356 -14.69 6.97 31.31
CA GLY A 356 -13.83 6.46 30.25
C GLY A 356 -12.52 7.24 30.15
N LYS A 357 -12.56 8.57 30.23
CA LYS A 357 -11.36 9.43 30.22
C LYS A 357 -10.39 9.10 31.38
N ASN A 358 -10.91 8.99 32.60
CA ASN A 358 -10.10 8.66 33.78
C ASN A 358 -9.48 7.25 33.67
N ALA A 359 -10.25 6.29 33.15
CA ALA A 359 -9.77 4.93 32.92
C ALA A 359 -8.69 4.89 31.83
N THR A 360 -8.84 5.62 30.72
CA THR A 360 -7.82 5.72 29.67
C THR A 360 -6.54 6.41 30.15
N ALA A 361 -6.64 7.42 31.02
CA ALA A 361 -5.46 8.07 31.61
C ALA A 361 -4.64 7.08 32.46
N SER A 362 -5.32 6.28 33.28
CA SER A 362 -4.69 5.25 34.11
C SER A 362 -4.09 4.13 33.26
N LEU A 363 -4.80 3.70 32.21
CA LEU A 363 -4.31 2.73 31.24
C LEU A 363 -3.04 3.23 30.54
N PHE A 364 -3.06 4.45 30.02
CA PHE A 364 -1.89 5.02 29.35
C PHE A 364 -0.68 5.13 30.29
N ALA A 365 -0.90 5.51 31.56
CA ALA A 365 0.18 5.54 32.55
C ALA A 365 0.83 4.15 32.74
N LEU A 366 0.02 3.09 32.76
CA LEU A 366 0.51 1.72 32.84
C LEU A 366 1.24 1.28 31.55
N ILE A 367 0.72 1.64 30.38
CA ILE A 367 1.38 1.38 29.08
C ILE A 367 2.76 2.04 29.05
N VAL A 368 2.85 3.33 29.41
CA VAL A 368 4.14 4.03 29.44
C VAL A 368 5.08 3.35 30.43
N GLN A 369 4.61 3.00 31.64
CA GLN A 369 5.44 2.27 32.60
C GLN A 369 5.94 0.92 32.05
N ALA A 370 5.11 0.20 31.31
CA ALA A 370 5.46 -1.06 30.68
C ALA A 370 6.55 -0.89 29.62
N GLU A 371 6.39 0.08 28.72
CA GLU A 371 7.36 0.36 27.66
C GLU A 371 8.70 0.83 28.23
N LEU A 372 8.70 1.66 29.30
CA LEU A 372 9.95 2.06 29.97
C LEU A 372 10.64 0.89 30.67
N LYS A 373 9.88 -0.01 31.28
CA LYS A 373 10.43 -1.24 31.88
C LYS A 373 10.99 -2.18 30.81
N ALA A 374 10.32 -2.30 29.67
CA ALA A 374 10.81 -3.08 28.53
C ALA A 374 12.13 -2.48 27.99
N ALA A 375 12.17 -1.16 27.79
CA ALA A 375 13.34 -0.44 27.29
C ALA A 375 14.56 -0.58 28.21
N SER A 376 14.36 -0.42 29.53
CA SER A 376 15.42 -0.65 30.52
C SER A 376 15.88 -2.10 30.56
N ALA A 377 14.97 -3.07 30.43
CA ALA A 377 15.33 -4.49 30.40
C ALA A 377 16.07 -4.90 29.11
N SER A 378 15.81 -4.24 27.98
CA SER A 378 16.50 -4.46 26.72
C SER A 378 17.84 -3.73 26.61
N ALA A 379 18.19 -2.87 27.57
CA ALA A 379 19.32 -1.95 27.47
C ALA A 379 20.69 -2.61 27.26
N PHE A 380 20.81 -3.90 27.59
CA PHE A 380 22.04 -4.70 27.44
C PHE A 380 21.88 -5.89 26.48
N LYS A 381 20.80 -5.95 25.71
CA LYS A 381 20.61 -6.99 24.69
C LYS A 381 21.20 -6.51 23.35
N ASP A 382 22.06 -7.33 22.75
CA ASP A 382 22.50 -7.16 21.36
C ASP A 382 21.46 -7.83 20.45
N ASP A 383 20.63 -7.04 19.75
CA ASP A 383 19.66 -7.54 18.77
C ASP A 383 20.32 -7.72 17.39
N ASP A 384 20.04 -8.85 16.72
CA ASP A 384 20.50 -9.16 15.37
C ASP A 384 19.91 -8.17 14.32
N SER A 385 20.76 -7.64 13.45
CA SER A 385 20.46 -6.51 12.53
C SER A 385 19.31 -6.75 11.54
N ASP A 386 19.05 -8.00 11.15
CA ASP A 386 18.06 -8.32 10.11
C ASP A 386 16.61 -8.38 10.65
N TYR A 387 16.44 -8.49 11.97
CA TYR A 387 15.13 -8.48 12.64
C TYR A 387 14.63 -7.04 12.93
N LEU A 388 15.52 -6.05 12.84
CA LEU A 388 15.30 -4.69 13.32
C LEU A 388 14.23 -3.93 12.51
N GLN A 389 14.25 -4.02 11.17
CA GLN A 389 13.38 -3.19 10.32
C GLN A 389 11.90 -3.57 10.42
N ALA A 390 11.57 -4.86 10.43
CA ALA A 390 10.19 -5.32 10.62
C ALA A 390 9.69 -4.99 12.03
N SER A 391 10.58 -5.07 13.03
CA SER A 391 10.29 -4.67 14.41
C SER A 391 10.05 -3.17 14.56
N ILE A 392 10.76 -2.31 13.81
CA ILE A 392 10.56 -0.85 13.84
C ILE A 392 9.19 -0.47 13.28
N VAL A 393 8.77 -1.04 12.16
CA VAL A 393 7.44 -0.77 11.58
C VAL A 393 6.33 -1.21 12.53
N ALA A 394 6.44 -2.42 13.10
CA ALA A 394 5.48 -2.91 14.08
C ALA A 394 5.43 -2.06 15.36
N LEU A 395 6.59 -1.54 15.80
CA LEU A 395 6.66 -0.62 16.93
C LEU A 395 5.98 0.71 16.63
N ASP A 396 6.21 1.27 15.44
CA ASP A 396 5.60 2.54 15.01
C ASP A 396 4.07 2.45 14.95
N GLU A 397 3.53 1.36 14.36
CA GLU A 397 2.09 1.07 14.36
C GLU A 397 1.52 0.97 15.79
N ARG A 398 2.23 0.26 16.68
CA ARG A 398 1.83 0.11 18.09
C ARG A 398 1.81 1.45 18.82
N LEU A 399 2.84 2.27 18.65
CA LEU A 399 2.94 3.60 19.27
C LEU A 399 1.86 4.54 18.74
N SER A 400 1.50 4.44 17.46
CA SER A 400 0.37 5.15 16.86
C SER A 400 -0.96 4.80 17.54
N SER A 401 -1.23 3.52 17.84
CA SER A 401 -2.42 3.12 18.60
C SER A 401 -2.38 3.61 20.05
N TYR A 402 -1.23 3.53 20.73
CA TYR A 402 -1.09 4.09 22.09
C TYR A 402 -1.30 5.61 22.14
N ALA A 403 -0.88 6.33 21.09
CA ALA A 403 -1.12 7.76 21.00
C ALA A 403 -2.61 8.12 20.92
N LEU A 404 -3.43 7.29 20.26
CA LEU A 404 -4.89 7.47 20.28
C LEU A 404 -5.44 7.40 21.71
N ILE A 405 -5.01 6.39 22.49
CA ILE A 405 -5.40 6.22 23.90
C ILE A 405 -4.93 7.43 24.73
N ALA A 406 -3.70 7.90 24.51
CA ALA A 406 -3.15 9.05 25.21
C ALA A 406 -3.95 10.33 24.94
N ARG A 407 -4.32 10.55 23.67
CA ARG A 407 -5.09 11.72 23.20
C ARG A 407 -6.51 11.73 23.73
N ALA A 408 -7.07 10.57 24.07
CA ALA A 408 -8.40 10.48 24.68
C ALA A 408 -8.47 11.10 26.10
N ALA A 409 -7.32 11.21 26.79
CA ALA A 409 -7.18 11.82 28.12
C ALA A 409 -5.99 12.81 28.17
N ILE A 410 -5.86 13.62 27.12
CA ILE A 410 -4.68 14.47 26.85
C ILE A 410 -4.32 15.44 27.99
N ASP A 411 -5.33 15.87 28.76
CA ASP A 411 -5.18 16.76 29.92
C ASP A 411 -4.40 16.12 31.08
N VAL A 412 -4.43 14.80 31.20
CA VAL A 412 -3.68 14.04 32.22
C VAL A 412 -2.39 13.46 31.64
N THR A 413 -2.41 13.00 30.38
CA THR A 413 -1.27 12.29 29.78
C THR A 413 -0.10 13.20 29.42
N ILE A 414 -0.34 14.45 28.99
CA ILE A 414 0.74 15.41 28.71
C ILE A 414 1.54 15.79 29.98
N PRO A 415 0.90 16.17 31.11
CA PRO A 415 1.62 16.38 32.36
C PRO A 415 2.39 15.14 32.84
N LEU A 416 1.85 13.94 32.66
CA LEU A 416 2.54 12.69 32.99
C LEU A 416 3.83 12.53 32.17
N LEU A 417 3.77 12.68 30.84
CA LEU A 417 4.94 12.60 29.97
C LEU A 417 5.98 13.67 30.32
N THR A 418 5.54 14.88 30.62
CA THR A 418 6.41 15.98 31.07
C THR A 418 7.17 15.63 32.35
N ARG A 419 6.47 15.08 33.35
CA ARG A 419 7.09 14.65 34.61
C ARG A 419 8.09 13.53 34.38
N LEU A 420 7.70 12.48 33.66
CA LEU A 420 8.57 11.32 33.40
C LEU A 420 9.83 11.73 32.63
N PHE A 421 9.70 12.56 31.60
CA PHE A 421 10.84 13.05 30.83
C PHE A 421 11.79 13.88 31.69
N THR A 422 11.25 14.80 32.50
CA THR A 422 12.05 15.66 33.39
C THR A 422 12.80 14.84 34.44
N GLU A 423 12.14 13.85 35.07
CA GLU A 423 12.77 12.94 36.03
C GLU A 423 13.95 12.15 35.43
N ARG A 424 13.81 11.66 34.20
CA ARG A 424 14.90 10.94 33.51
C ARG A 424 16.02 11.86 33.09
N PHE A 425 15.71 13.07 32.65
CA PHE A 425 16.71 14.07 32.33
C PHE A 425 17.50 14.51 33.58
N GLU A 426 16.83 14.71 34.72
CA GLU A 426 17.48 15.02 35.99
C GLU A 426 18.40 13.89 36.46
N ARG A 427 17.96 12.63 36.35
CA ARG A 427 18.79 11.45 36.65
C ARG A 427 20.10 11.44 35.85
N LEU A 428 20.05 11.75 34.55
CA LEU A 428 21.25 11.87 33.71
C LEU A 428 22.18 12.97 34.20
N SER A 429 21.63 14.11 34.63
CA SER A 429 22.43 15.24 35.11
C SER A 429 23.12 14.99 36.45
N GLN A 430 22.50 14.19 37.34
CA GLN A 430 22.99 13.89 38.68
C GLN A 430 23.97 12.69 38.72
N GLY A 431 23.87 11.76 37.78
CA GLY A 431 24.64 10.50 37.75
C GLY A 431 26.01 10.54 37.06
N ARG A 432 26.52 11.73 36.66
CA ARG A 432 27.73 11.87 35.83
C ARG A 432 28.93 11.08 36.39
N GLY A 433 29.30 10.00 35.72
CA GLY A 433 30.51 9.20 35.96
C GLY A 433 30.44 8.20 37.13
N ILE A 434 29.30 8.05 37.80
CA ILE A 434 29.14 7.15 38.98
C ILE A 434 28.13 6.03 38.72
N ILE A 435 27.09 6.28 37.91
CA ILE A 435 26.02 5.33 37.59
C ILE A 435 26.00 5.12 36.08
N ASP A 436 25.86 3.86 35.64
CA ASP A 436 25.69 3.53 34.22
C ASP A 436 24.40 4.17 33.67
N PRO A 437 24.49 5.10 32.69
CA PRO A 437 23.32 5.79 32.17
C PRO A 437 22.48 4.92 31.21
N THR A 438 22.97 3.75 30.78
CA THR A 438 22.42 2.98 29.63
C THR A 438 20.91 2.72 29.75
N GLU A 439 20.42 2.22 30.89
CA GLU A 439 18.97 2.04 31.12
C GLU A 439 18.19 3.35 31.01
N THR A 440 18.75 4.44 31.53
CA THR A 440 18.10 5.77 31.50
C THR A 440 18.05 6.33 30.08
N LEU A 441 19.04 6.02 29.24
CA LEU A 441 19.09 6.41 27.83
C LEU A 441 18.02 5.67 27.02
N GLU A 442 17.83 4.37 27.25
CA GLU A 442 16.75 3.59 26.60
C GLU A 442 15.35 4.01 27.06
N GLU A 443 15.19 4.35 28.34
CA GLU A 443 13.95 4.97 28.85
C GLU A 443 13.66 6.30 28.13
N LEU A 444 14.67 7.16 27.93
CA LEU A 444 14.53 8.43 27.21
C LEU A 444 14.25 8.23 25.72
N TYR A 445 14.92 7.29 25.06
CA TYR A 445 14.64 6.88 23.69
C TYR A 445 13.15 6.54 23.53
N SER A 446 12.63 5.68 24.40
CA SER A 446 11.22 5.26 24.36
C SER A 446 10.26 6.43 24.67
N LEU A 447 10.59 7.29 25.63
CA LEU A 447 9.79 8.48 25.92
C LEU A 447 9.72 9.46 24.75
N LEU A 448 10.81 9.65 24.01
CA LEU A 448 10.83 10.50 22.82
C LEU A 448 9.89 9.96 21.74
N LEU A 449 9.95 8.65 21.47
CA LEU A 449 9.07 8.01 20.49
C LEU A 449 7.60 8.09 20.89
N ILE A 450 7.26 7.72 22.14
CA ILE A 450 5.89 7.81 22.66
C ILE A 450 5.40 9.26 22.58
N THR A 451 6.21 10.23 23.04
CA THR A 451 5.80 11.63 23.07
C THR A 451 5.57 12.18 21.66
N GLY A 452 6.45 11.86 20.71
CA GLY A 452 6.32 12.28 19.31
C GLY A 452 5.00 11.80 18.69
N HIS A 453 4.64 10.54 18.89
CA HIS A 453 3.34 10.00 18.44
C HIS A 453 2.15 10.68 19.14
N VAL A 454 2.23 10.96 20.44
CA VAL A 454 1.13 11.60 21.17
C VAL A 454 0.84 13.01 20.65
N ILE A 455 1.89 13.80 20.38
CA ILE A 455 1.75 15.22 20.05
C ILE A 455 1.65 15.51 18.54
N ALA A 456 2.09 14.61 17.65
CA ALA A 456 2.11 14.86 16.22
C ALA A 456 1.74 13.60 15.41
N ASP A 457 0.99 13.81 14.33
CA ASP A 457 0.68 12.77 13.34
C ASP A 457 1.80 12.68 12.29
N GLU A 458 1.82 11.58 11.52
CA GLU A 458 2.71 11.46 10.35
C GLU A 458 2.32 12.49 9.28
N GLY A 459 3.35 13.06 8.64
CA GLY A 459 3.23 14.04 7.56
C GLY A 459 3.57 13.46 6.18
N GLU A 460 3.49 12.15 5.98
CA GLU A 460 3.75 11.55 4.67
C GLU A 460 2.63 11.92 3.68
N GLY A 461 2.95 12.74 2.69
CA GLY A 461 2.04 13.13 1.60
C GLY A 461 1.16 14.36 1.87
N GLU A 462 0.91 14.72 3.13
CA GLU A 462 0.09 15.88 3.53
C GLU A 462 0.74 16.69 4.66
N THR A 463 0.42 17.99 4.76
CA THR A 463 0.89 18.82 5.88
C THR A 463 0.20 18.40 7.18
N PRO A 464 0.92 17.89 8.19
CA PRO A 464 0.29 17.41 9.42
C PRO A 464 -0.25 18.58 10.24
N LEU A 465 -1.45 18.41 10.80
CA LEU A 465 -2.09 19.39 11.67
C LEU A 465 -1.90 19.03 13.14
N ILE A 466 -2.07 20.01 14.03
CA ILE A 466 -2.09 19.75 15.48
C ILE A 466 -3.24 18.78 15.78
N PRO A 467 -2.99 17.64 16.47
CA PRO A 467 -4.04 16.70 16.84
C PRO A 467 -5.24 17.38 17.51
N ASN A 468 -6.46 17.05 17.06
CA ASN A 468 -7.70 17.70 17.51
C ASN A 468 -7.89 17.66 19.04
N ALA A 469 -7.46 16.57 19.69
CA ALA A 469 -7.52 16.43 21.14
C ALA A 469 -6.81 17.58 21.88
N ILE A 470 -5.63 17.99 21.41
CA ILE A 470 -4.86 19.09 21.99
C ILE A 470 -5.61 20.41 21.83
N GLN A 471 -6.18 20.65 20.64
CA GLN A 471 -6.93 21.88 20.36
C GLN A 471 -8.21 22.02 21.20
N ILE A 472 -8.85 20.90 21.54
CA ILE A 472 -10.11 20.88 22.31
C ILE A 472 -9.86 21.07 23.81
N HIS A 473 -8.87 20.37 24.36
CA HIS A 473 -8.69 20.26 25.82
C HIS A 473 -7.87 21.38 26.43
N PHE A 474 -6.97 22.02 25.68
CA PHE A 474 -6.17 23.14 26.19
C PHE A 474 -6.71 24.47 25.65
N PRO A 475 -7.50 25.22 26.44
CA PRO A 475 -8.13 26.45 25.97
C PRO A 475 -7.08 27.54 25.70
N GLN A 476 -7.37 28.37 24.70
CA GLN A 476 -6.51 29.43 24.16
C GLN A 476 -6.28 30.64 25.11
N ASN A 477 -6.66 30.54 26.39
CA ASN A 477 -6.60 31.63 27.37
C ASN A 477 -5.42 31.52 28.35
N LEU A 478 -4.60 30.46 28.23
CA LEU A 478 -3.38 30.29 29.03
C LEU A 478 -2.25 31.19 28.50
N GLU A 479 -1.36 31.66 29.36
CA GLU A 479 -0.08 32.21 28.88
C GLU A 479 0.74 31.11 28.22
N ALA A 480 1.49 31.45 27.16
CA ALA A 480 2.23 30.45 26.37
C ALA A 480 3.22 29.63 27.20
N GLU A 481 3.83 30.25 28.21
CA GLU A 481 4.79 29.63 29.12
C GLU A 481 4.13 28.61 30.07
N ASN A 482 2.82 28.73 30.30
CA ASN A 482 2.04 27.86 31.18
C ASN A 482 1.30 26.76 30.40
N HIS A 483 1.42 26.71 29.07
CA HIS A 483 0.74 25.72 28.26
C HIS A 483 1.46 24.35 28.36
N PRO A 484 0.81 23.26 28.80
CA PRO A 484 1.47 21.97 29.07
C PRO A 484 2.24 21.39 27.88
N VAL A 485 1.67 21.47 26.67
CA VAL A 485 2.35 21.02 25.45
C VAL A 485 3.58 21.88 25.11
N VAL A 486 3.56 23.20 25.37
CA VAL A 486 4.73 24.07 25.18
C VAL A 486 5.83 23.71 26.15
N ILE A 487 5.49 23.46 27.42
CA ILE A 487 6.44 23.06 28.46
C ILE A 487 7.13 21.74 28.06
N LEU A 488 6.35 20.74 27.65
CA LEU A 488 6.88 19.45 27.20
C LEU A 488 7.81 19.59 25.99
N CYS A 489 7.35 20.26 24.92
CA CYS A 489 8.15 20.46 23.71
C CYS A 489 9.43 21.26 24.03
N SER A 490 9.33 22.32 24.83
CA SER A 490 10.47 23.15 25.21
C SER A 490 11.48 22.36 26.05
N SER A 491 11.03 21.47 26.93
CA SER A 491 11.90 20.57 27.71
C SER A 491 12.68 19.63 26.79
N ILE A 492 12.02 19.02 25.81
CA ILE A 492 12.64 18.12 24.84
C ILE A 492 13.62 18.88 23.92
N ILE A 493 13.26 20.07 23.44
CA ILE A 493 14.15 20.89 22.61
C ILE A 493 15.39 21.32 23.40
N ARG A 494 15.24 21.72 24.67
CA ARG A 494 16.37 22.04 25.55
C ARG A 494 17.26 20.83 25.83
N PHE A 495 16.67 19.64 25.97
CA PHE A 495 17.43 18.40 26.06
C PHE A 495 18.23 18.16 24.77
N ALA A 496 17.58 18.24 23.60
CA ALA A 496 18.23 18.07 22.31
C ALA A 496 19.37 19.09 22.08
N GLU A 497 19.19 20.34 22.52
CA GLU A 497 20.23 21.38 22.47
C GLU A 497 21.52 20.99 23.21
N LYS A 498 21.43 20.17 24.27
CA LYS A 498 22.62 19.64 24.98
C LYS A 498 23.51 18.76 24.12
N SER A 499 23.01 18.20 23.01
CA SER A 499 23.84 17.44 22.05
C SER A 499 24.92 18.30 21.37
N LEU A 500 24.76 19.63 21.39
CA LEU A 500 25.72 20.57 20.83
C LEU A 500 26.96 20.76 21.72
N GLU A 501 26.84 20.49 23.03
CA GLU A 501 27.94 20.58 23.98
C GLU A 501 28.84 19.33 23.84
N PRO A 502 30.15 19.46 23.52
CA PRO A 502 31.01 18.30 23.24
C PRO A 502 31.10 17.27 24.37
N GLU A 503 31.14 17.75 25.62
CA GLU A 503 31.19 16.88 26.81
C GLU A 503 29.88 16.09 27.00
N MET A 504 28.74 16.73 26.81
CA MET A 504 27.42 16.09 26.89
C MET A 504 27.23 15.09 25.77
N ARG A 505 27.63 15.47 24.55
CA ARG A 505 27.57 14.59 23.38
C ARG A 505 28.34 13.30 23.60
N ALA A 506 29.58 13.39 24.07
CA ALA A 506 30.41 12.21 24.29
C ALA A 506 29.93 11.30 25.44
N SER A 507 29.16 11.83 26.40
CA SER A 507 28.75 11.11 27.61
C SER A 507 27.30 10.62 27.59
N VAL A 508 26.41 11.29 26.87
CA VAL A 508 24.95 11.05 26.93
C VAL A 508 24.37 10.68 25.56
N PHE A 509 24.78 11.36 24.49
CA PHE A 509 24.15 11.20 23.18
C PHE A 509 24.79 10.07 22.38
N SER A 510 24.34 8.83 22.63
CA SER A 510 24.64 7.71 21.74
C SER A 510 24.00 7.93 20.35
N PRO A 511 24.51 7.26 19.29
CA PRO A 511 23.88 7.32 17.96
C PRO A 511 22.39 7.00 18.00
N ARG A 512 22.00 5.92 18.69
CA ARG A 512 20.60 5.51 18.86
C ARG A 512 19.72 6.56 19.55
N LEU A 513 20.22 7.21 20.60
CA LEU A 513 19.48 8.30 21.23
C LEU A 513 19.37 9.51 20.30
N MET A 514 20.42 9.81 19.55
CA MET A 514 20.43 10.88 18.56
C MET A 514 19.40 10.61 17.44
N GLU A 515 19.22 9.35 17.03
CA GLU A 515 18.18 8.94 16.07
C GLU A 515 16.78 9.29 16.59
N ALA A 516 16.45 8.96 17.84
CA ALA A 516 15.17 9.33 18.45
C ALA A 516 14.98 10.85 18.56
N VAL A 517 16.04 11.60 18.86
CA VAL A 517 16.00 13.07 18.88
C VAL A 517 15.71 13.63 17.49
N ILE A 518 16.43 13.17 16.46
CA ILE A 518 16.25 13.61 15.07
C ILE A 518 14.85 13.24 14.57
N TRP A 519 14.40 12.01 14.83
CA TRP A 519 13.06 11.54 14.49
C TRP A 519 11.97 12.40 15.16
N PHE A 520 12.11 12.67 16.46
CA PHE A 520 11.16 13.51 17.20
C PHE A 520 11.11 14.92 16.62
N ILE A 521 12.26 15.56 16.39
CA ILE A 521 12.33 16.91 15.84
C ILE A 521 11.75 16.95 14.42
N ALA A 522 12.02 15.94 13.58
CA ALA A 522 11.47 15.86 12.23
C ALA A 522 9.94 15.85 12.28
N ARG A 523 9.35 14.94 13.05
CA ARG A 523 7.89 14.82 13.23
C ARG A 523 7.28 16.09 13.85
N TRP A 524 7.91 16.62 14.90
CA TRP A 524 7.47 17.83 15.59
C TRP A 524 7.51 19.08 14.70
N SER A 525 8.58 19.25 13.93
CA SER A 525 8.79 20.45 13.11
C SER A 525 7.73 20.60 12.03
N CYS A 526 7.26 19.48 11.46
CA CYS A 526 6.20 19.48 10.44
C CYS A 526 4.89 20.09 10.97
N THR A 527 4.57 19.89 12.25
CA THR A 527 3.31 20.30 12.87
C THR A 527 3.40 21.66 13.58
N TYR A 528 4.49 21.92 14.29
CA TYR A 528 4.56 23.02 15.27
C TYR A 528 5.48 24.16 14.86
N LEU A 529 6.50 23.91 14.03
CA LEU A 529 7.50 24.93 13.69
C LEU A 529 6.96 25.86 12.59
N MET A 530 6.71 27.12 12.95
CA MET A 530 6.30 28.18 12.02
C MET A 530 5.06 27.89 11.13
N SER A 531 4.21 26.92 11.49
CA SER A 531 3.08 26.47 10.66
C SER A 531 2.21 27.60 10.08
N ARG A 532 1.79 27.42 8.83
CA ARG A 532 1.06 28.42 8.03
C ARG A 532 -0.36 28.67 8.55
N GLU A 533 -0.71 29.94 8.73
CA GLU A 533 -2.06 30.39 9.13
C GLU A 533 -3.07 30.33 7.96
N GLU A 534 -3.41 29.14 7.46
CA GLU A 534 -4.38 29.06 6.33
C GLU A 534 -5.83 29.36 6.76
N ASN A 535 -6.18 29.18 8.05
CA ASN A 535 -7.46 29.60 8.65
C ASN A 535 -7.27 30.78 9.61
N ARG A 536 -7.11 32.00 9.07
CA ARG A 536 -6.85 33.24 9.83
C ARG A 536 -7.84 33.55 10.96
N GLU A 537 -9.07 33.01 10.94
CA GLU A 537 -10.08 33.31 11.98
C GLU A 537 -10.06 32.35 13.20
N ARG A 538 -9.65 31.08 13.03
CA ARG A 538 -9.54 30.08 14.12
C ARG A 538 -8.11 29.87 14.62
N ASN A 539 -7.12 29.95 13.73
CA ASN A 539 -5.71 29.66 14.05
C ASN A 539 -4.95 30.86 14.62
N SER A 540 -5.41 32.09 14.36
CA SER A 540 -4.83 33.33 14.93
C SER A 540 -4.96 33.45 16.44
N ARG A 541 -5.64 32.50 17.10
CA ARG A 541 -5.75 32.40 18.56
C ARG A 541 -5.04 31.17 19.15
N ASN A 542 -4.42 30.31 18.33
CA ASN A 542 -3.72 29.14 18.85
C ASN A 542 -2.33 29.53 19.40
N ILE A 543 -2.19 29.52 20.72
CA ILE A 543 -0.97 29.88 21.45
C ILE A 543 0.22 29.01 21.03
N LEU A 544 -0.01 27.73 20.73
CA LEU A 544 1.04 26.78 20.32
C LEU A 544 1.74 27.22 19.04
N LEU A 545 0.94 27.63 18.05
CA LEU A 545 1.45 28.10 16.76
C LEU A 545 2.14 29.47 16.88
N LYS A 546 1.72 30.30 17.84
CA LYS A 546 2.38 31.59 18.10
C LYS A 546 3.72 31.43 18.81
N PHE A 547 3.83 30.51 19.76
CA PHE A 547 5.05 30.35 20.56
C PHE A 547 6.23 29.88 19.70
N PHE A 548 6.02 28.83 18.91
CA PHE A 548 7.00 28.33 17.92
C PHE A 548 6.83 28.99 16.53
N GLY A 549 6.08 30.09 16.48
CA GLY A 549 5.83 30.86 15.27
C GLY A 549 6.99 31.76 14.86
N GLU A 550 6.87 32.37 13.68
CA GLU A 550 7.90 33.24 13.08
C GLU A 550 8.33 34.41 13.99
N HIS A 551 7.38 34.99 14.73
CA HIS A 551 7.61 36.23 15.50
C HIS A 551 8.06 35.99 16.94
N ASN A 552 8.27 34.74 17.36
CA ASN A 552 8.67 34.40 18.73
C ASN A 552 9.85 33.40 18.74
N GLN A 553 9.73 32.24 19.38
CA GLN A 553 10.84 31.28 19.55
C GLN A 553 11.15 30.49 18.28
N GLY A 554 10.28 30.52 17.26
CA GLY A 554 10.43 29.69 16.05
C GLY A 554 11.80 29.85 15.39
N LYS A 555 12.29 31.08 15.21
CA LYS A 555 13.59 31.34 14.54
C LYS A 555 14.78 30.81 15.34
N PHE A 556 14.71 30.96 16.67
CA PHE A 556 15.75 30.48 17.58
C PHE A 556 15.79 28.95 17.62
N VAL A 557 14.62 28.31 17.69
CA VAL A 557 14.50 26.85 17.66
C VAL A 557 14.95 26.29 16.31
N LEU A 558 14.61 26.95 15.20
CA LEU A 558 15.09 26.57 13.87
C LEU A 558 16.63 26.57 13.81
N ASP A 559 17.29 27.58 14.37
CA ASP A 559 18.75 27.64 14.46
C ASP A 559 19.35 26.48 15.27
N ILE A 560 18.74 26.13 16.40
CA ILE A 560 19.14 24.96 17.20
C ILE A 560 19.04 23.68 16.36
N ILE A 561 17.93 23.48 15.65
CA ILE A 561 17.68 22.29 14.82
C ILE A 561 18.75 22.15 13.72
N VAL A 562 19.12 23.25 13.08
CA VAL A 562 20.17 23.24 12.04
C VAL A 562 21.53 22.86 12.65
N ARG A 563 21.89 23.43 13.81
CA ARG A 563 23.12 23.06 14.52
C ARG A 563 23.16 21.60 14.95
N ILE A 564 22.03 21.06 15.40
CA ILE A 564 21.87 19.64 15.75
C ILE A 564 22.07 18.77 14.52
N SER A 565 21.47 19.14 13.38
CA SER A 565 21.60 18.43 12.11
C SER A 565 23.05 18.39 11.64
N LEU A 566 23.77 19.52 11.68
CA LEU A 566 25.19 19.58 11.36
C LEU A 566 26.02 18.69 12.30
N THR A 567 25.71 18.72 13.59
CA THR A 567 26.38 17.87 14.60
C THR A 567 26.16 16.39 14.32
N ALA A 568 24.94 15.97 13.98
CA ALA A 568 24.61 14.59 13.61
C ALA A 568 25.42 14.11 12.39
N LEU A 569 25.59 14.97 11.37
CA LEU A 569 26.32 14.62 10.15
C LEU A 569 27.85 14.56 10.34
N VAL A 570 28.41 15.43 11.19
CA VAL A 570 29.87 15.58 11.31
C VAL A 570 30.44 14.78 12.48
N SER A 571 29.73 14.70 13.61
CA SER A 571 30.26 14.10 14.85
C SER A 571 30.04 12.59 14.98
N TYR A 572 29.24 12.00 14.09
CA TYR A 572 28.90 10.56 14.09
C TYR A 572 29.28 9.91 12.74
N PRO A 573 30.58 9.82 12.42
CA PRO A 573 31.02 9.20 11.17
C PRO A 573 30.73 7.70 11.18
N GLY A 574 30.14 7.19 10.10
CA GLY A 574 29.82 5.77 9.94
C GLY A 574 28.41 5.36 10.38
N GLU A 575 27.73 6.19 11.18
CA GLU A 575 26.36 5.95 11.65
C GLU A 575 25.34 6.22 10.53
N LYS A 576 25.10 5.22 9.68
CA LYS A 576 24.32 5.39 8.44
C LYS A 576 22.86 5.74 8.70
N ASP A 577 22.24 5.14 9.71
CA ASP A 577 20.81 5.29 9.97
C ASP A 577 20.50 6.68 10.56
N LEU A 578 21.29 7.14 11.54
CA LEU A 578 21.27 8.53 12.01
C LEU A 578 21.45 9.56 10.88
N GLN A 579 22.43 9.34 10.01
CA GLN A 579 22.66 10.22 8.86
C GLN A 579 21.50 10.18 7.87
N ALA A 580 20.88 9.01 7.65
CA ALA A 580 19.73 8.83 6.79
C ALA A 580 18.51 9.59 7.34
N LEU A 581 18.17 9.42 8.63
CA LEU A 581 17.10 10.18 9.30
C LEU A 581 17.32 11.69 9.19
N THR A 582 18.55 12.15 9.40
CA THR A 582 18.90 13.57 9.33
C THR A 582 18.70 14.13 7.91
N CYS A 583 19.15 13.41 6.88
CA CYS A 583 19.08 13.85 5.49
C CYS A 583 17.69 13.71 4.87
N PHE A 584 17.03 12.57 5.05
CA PHE A 584 15.79 12.23 4.35
C PHE A 584 14.52 12.67 5.09
N GLN A 585 14.55 12.73 6.42
CA GLN A 585 13.39 13.12 7.22
C GLN A 585 13.52 14.57 7.72
N LEU A 586 14.48 14.85 8.60
CA LEU A 586 14.54 16.16 9.28
C LEU A 586 14.82 17.33 8.31
N LEU A 587 15.96 17.31 7.64
CA LEU A 587 16.35 18.42 6.76
C LEU A 587 15.38 18.58 5.59
N ASN A 588 14.90 17.47 5.03
CA ASN A 588 13.89 17.47 3.97
C ASN A 588 12.57 18.10 4.43
N ALA A 589 12.06 17.75 5.61
CA ALA A 589 10.85 18.33 6.17
C ALA A 589 10.93 19.86 6.32
N LEU A 590 12.09 20.38 6.73
CA LEU A 590 12.29 21.83 6.88
C LEU A 590 12.21 22.59 5.55
N VAL A 591 12.76 22.03 4.46
CA VAL A 591 12.83 22.71 3.16
C VAL A 591 11.58 22.55 2.30
N GLN A 592 10.73 21.56 2.57
CA GLN A 592 9.42 21.44 1.90
C GLN A 592 8.51 22.65 2.20
N GLN A 593 8.73 23.31 3.33
CA GLN A 593 7.95 24.47 3.76
C GLN A 593 8.62 25.78 3.31
N LYS A 594 8.11 26.37 2.21
CA LYS A 594 8.66 27.60 1.60
C LYS A 594 8.85 28.78 2.58
N HIS A 595 7.98 28.91 3.59
CA HIS A 595 8.08 29.98 4.57
C HIS A 595 9.23 29.76 5.57
N ILE A 596 9.52 28.51 5.95
CA ILE A 596 10.69 28.16 6.77
C ILE A 596 11.97 28.44 6.00
N CYS A 597 11.99 28.15 4.68
CA CYS A 597 13.16 28.41 3.83
C CYS A 597 13.63 29.88 3.88
N VAL A 598 12.71 30.85 3.96
CA VAL A 598 13.05 32.29 4.07
C VAL A 598 13.89 32.57 5.32
N HIS A 599 13.65 31.85 6.41
CA HIS A 599 14.41 31.97 7.63
C HIS A 599 15.69 31.14 7.59
N LEU A 600 15.64 29.91 7.06
CA LEU A 600 16.82 29.03 6.92
C LEU A 600 17.98 29.75 6.21
N VAL A 601 17.75 30.33 5.03
CA VAL A 601 18.82 30.98 4.24
C VAL A 601 19.40 32.24 4.90
N ALA A 602 18.71 32.78 5.91
CA ALA A 602 19.17 33.92 6.69
C ALA A 602 20.01 33.53 7.92
N LEU A 603 19.97 32.26 8.36
CA LEU A 603 20.71 31.77 9.52
C LEU A 603 22.19 31.55 9.19
N ASP A 604 23.06 31.95 10.11
CA ASP A 604 24.50 31.67 9.99
C ASP A 604 24.79 30.18 10.12
N SER A 605 24.08 29.44 10.98
CA SER A 605 24.18 27.99 11.10
C SER A 605 23.86 27.24 9.80
N TRP A 606 22.92 27.74 8.99
CA TRP A 606 22.62 27.16 7.68
C TRP A 606 23.73 27.45 6.66
N ARG A 607 24.33 28.65 6.73
CA ARG A 607 25.51 28.99 5.92
C ARG A 607 26.71 28.13 6.31
N ASP A 608 26.90 27.84 7.60
CA ASP A 608 27.95 26.95 8.08
C ASP A 608 27.76 25.53 7.55
N LEU A 609 26.53 25.00 7.57
CA LEU A 609 26.21 23.71 6.96
C LEU A 609 26.48 23.71 5.44
N ALA A 610 26.07 24.75 4.73
CA ALA A 610 26.30 24.90 3.29
C ALA A 610 27.81 25.01 2.97
N ASN A 611 28.57 25.74 3.79
CA ASN A 611 30.02 25.89 3.67
C ASN A 611 30.76 24.59 3.97
N ALA A 612 30.35 23.85 5.00
CA ALA A 612 30.87 22.53 5.30
C ALA A 612 30.61 21.57 4.14
N PHE A 613 29.40 21.60 3.57
CA PHE A 613 29.05 20.78 2.42
C PHE A 613 29.90 21.13 1.19
N ALA A 614 30.09 22.41 0.89
CA ALA A 614 30.90 22.86 -0.23
C ALA A 614 32.39 22.53 -0.06
N ASN A 615 32.98 22.88 1.09
CA ASN A 615 34.43 23.01 1.22
C ASN A 615 35.09 21.95 2.10
N GLU A 616 34.36 21.32 3.03
CA GLU A 616 34.97 20.38 3.97
C GLU A 616 35.02 18.95 3.46
N LYS A 617 36.16 18.28 3.72
CA LYS A 617 36.36 16.86 3.38
C LYS A 617 35.58 15.90 4.27
N THR A 618 35.19 16.33 5.47
CA THR A 618 34.45 15.54 6.47
C THR A 618 33.16 15.00 5.89
N LEU A 619 32.38 15.86 5.25
CA LEU A 619 31.11 15.46 4.67
C LEU A 619 31.26 14.57 3.44
N PHE A 620 32.43 14.44 2.79
CA PHE A 620 32.64 13.45 1.73
C PHE A 620 32.59 12.00 2.23
N LEU A 621 32.70 11.77 3.54
CA LEU A 621 32.57 10.44 4.16
C LEU A 621 31.11 9.97 4.25
N LEU A 622 30.13 10.86 4.05
CA LEU A 622 28.73 10.44 3.98
C LEU A 622 28.51 9.52 2.78
N ASN A 623 27.63 8.54 2.97
CA ASN A 623 27.19 7.65 1.89
C ASN A 623 26.64 8.45 0.69
N THR A 624 26.82 7.94 -0.52
CA THR A 624 26.43 8.59 -1.78
C THR A 624 24.96 9.02 -1.80
N ALA A 625 24.06 8.20 -1.23
CA ALA A 625 22.65 8.54 -1.10
C ALA A 625 22.40 9.77 -0.19
N HIS A 626 23.18 9.92 0.89
CA HIS A 626 23.07 11.04 1.83
C HIS A 626 23.65 12.32 1.20
N GLN A 627 24.74 12.22 0.44
CA GLN A 627 25.27 13.35 -0.35
C GLN A 627 24.21 13.94 -1.28
N ARG A 628 23.51 13.05 -2.01
CA ARG A 628 22.45 13.43 -2.94
C ARG A 628 21.31 14.13 -2.22
N SER A 629 20.83 13.54 -1.11
CA SER A 629 19.75 14.13 -0.31
C SER A 629 20.12 15.49 0.24
N LEU A 630 21.33 15.63 0.80
CA LEU A 630 21.79 16.89 1.37
C LEU A 630 21.95 17.98 0.29
N ALA A 631 22.50 17.63 -0.88
CA ALA A 631 22.57 18.55 -2.02
C ALA A 631 21.17 19.01 -2.46
N GLN A 632 20.23 18.07 -2.55
CA GLN A 632 18.83 18.35 -2.90
C GLN A 632 18.20 19.31 -1.88
N THR A 633 18.35 19.03 -0.58
CA THR A 633 17.86 19.90 0.50
C THR A 633 18.43 21.30 0.42
N LEU A 634 19.76 21.44 0.31
CA LEU A 634 20.41 22.75 0.29
C LEU A 634 19.94 23.57 -0.92
N VAL A 635 19.78 22.94 -2.09
CA VAL A 635 19.25 23.63 -3.28
C VAL A 635 17.77 24.01 -3.13
N HIS A 636 16.90 23.17 -2.58
CA HIS A 636 15.50 23.53 -2.31
C HIS A 636 15.35 24.72 -1.35
N SER A 637 16.29 24.89 -0.41
CA SER A 637 16.28 26.04 0.49
C SER A 637 16.39 27.39 -0.24
N ALA A 638 16.92 27.41 -1.48
CA ALA A 638 16.98 28.61 -2.31
C ALA A 638 15.60 29.20 -2.63
N SER A 639 14.52 28.43 -2.50
CA SER A 639 13.14 28.93 -2.61
C SER A 639 12.82 30.05 -1.62
N GLY A 640 13.55 30.09 -0.49
CA GLY A 640 13.49 31.14 0.54
C GLY A 640 14.17 32.46 0.17
N MET A 641 14.93 32.51 -0.93
CA MET A 641 15.58 33.74 -1.39
C MET A 641 14.56 34.77 -1.91
N ARG A 642 14.96 36.05 -1.86
CA ARG A 642 14.06 37.19 -2.17
C ARG A 642 13.55 37.17 -3.61
N ASN A 643 14.40 36.79 -4.57
CA ASN A 643 14.09 36.78 -5.99
C ASN A 643 14.83 35.64 -6.71
N SER A 644 14.49 35.44 -7.99
CA SER A 644 15.13 34.41 -8.83
C SER A 644 16.64 34.64 -8.98
N GLU A 645 17.09 35.89 -9.10
CA GLU A 645 18.52 36.20 -9.22
C GLU A 645 19.33 35.77 -7.99
N ALA A 646 18.83 36.06 -6.79
CA ALA A 646 19.46 35.63 -5.53
C ALA A 646 19.39 34.11 -5.35
N SER A 647 18.30 33.47 -5.78
CA SER A 647 18.17 32.00 -5.77
C SER A 647 19.24 31.35 -6.65
N ASN A 648 19.42 31.87 -7.87
CA ASN A 648 20.44 31.39 -8.80
C ASN A 648 21.87 31.68 -8.31
N LEU A 649 22.11 32.84 -7.70
CA LEU A 649 23.41 33.17 -7.12
C LEU A 649 23.77 32.20 -5.99
N TYR A 650 22.83 31.93 -5.09
CA TYR A 650 23.03 30.96 -4.00
C TYR A 650 23.40 29.57 -4.50
N VAL A 651 22.68 29.06 -5.50
CA VAL A 651 22.97 27.75 -6.10
C VAL A 651 24.33 27.74 -6.79
N ARG A 652 24.71 28.84 -7.46
CA ARG A 652 26.03 28.98 -8.09
C ARG A 652 27.16 28.97 -7.07
N ASP A 653 27.00 29.68 -5.96
CA ASP A 653 28.01 29.73 -4.88
C ASP A 653 28.15 28.36 -4.20
N LEU A 654 27.03 27.67 -4.00
CA LEU A 654 27.00 26.34 -3.38
C LEU A 654 27.64 25.25 -4.26
N MET A 655 27.32 25.23 -5.56
CA MET A 655 27.64 24.10 -6.44
C MET A 655 28.75 24.40 -7.46
N GLY A 656 29.08 25.68 -7.71
CA GLY A 656 29.95 26.08 -8.82
C GLY A 656 31.37 25.53 -8.75
N HIS A 657 31.95 25.45 -7.55
CA HIS A 657 33.28 24.86 -7.35
C HIS A 657 33.31 23.35 -7.71
N MET A 658 32.20 22.63 -7.51
CA MET A 658 32.07 21.20 -7.84
C MET A 658 32.11 20.97 -9.34
N ALA A 659 31.35 21.77 -10.10
CA ALA A 659 31.35 21.73 -11.55
C ALA A 659 32.73 22.12 -12.12
N THR A 660 33.33 23.18 -11.59
CA THR A 660 34.67 23.65 -11.99
C THR A 660 35.72 22.56 -11.75
N TYR A 661 35.68 21.88 -10.59
CA TYR A 661 36.60 20.77 -10.30
C TYR A 661 36.49 19.63 -11.32
N LEU A 662 35.26 19.23 -11.71
CA LEU A 662 35.08 18.20 -12.74
C LEU A 662 35.60 18.65 -14.11
N VAL A 663 35.38 19.91 -14.48
CA VAL A 663 35.91 20.50 -15.71
C VAL A 663 37.44 20.47 -15.71
N GLU A 664 38.07 20.99 -14.66
CA GLU A 664 39.53 21.02 -14.52
C GLU A 664 40.12 19.60 -14.54
N MET A 665 39.53 18.66 -13.79
CA MET A 665 39.96 17.26 -13.78
C MET A 665 39.87 16.60 -15.15
N SER A 666 38.77 16.81 -15.87
CA SER A 666 38.59 16.23 -17.22
C SER A 666 39.56 16.81 -18.26
N SER A 667 40.08 18.02 -18.02
CA SER A 667 41.02 18.71 -18.92
C SER A 667 42.48 18.29 -18.75
N LYS A 668 42.80 17.56 -17.67
CA LYS A 668 44.17 17.11 -17.37
C LYS A 668 44.62 16.01 -18.34
N SER A 669 45.82 16.17 -18.92
CA SER A 669 46.37 15.22 -19.90
C SER A 669 46.65 13.83 -19.32
N ASP A 670 46.96 13.75 -18.02
CA ASP A 670 47.23 12.52 -17.29
C ASP A 670 45.98 11.87 -16.70
N PHE A 671 44.79 12.47 -16.86
CA PHE A 671 43.54 12.00 -16.24
C PHE A 671 43.26 10.52 -16.51
N LYS A 672 43.46 10.05 -17.75
CA LYS A 672 43.29 8.63 -18.12
C LYS A 672 44.12 7.66 -17.28
N SER A 673 45.28 8.10 -16.79
CA SER A 673 46.18 7.28 -15.99
C SER A 673 45.88 7.32 -14.49
N ILE A 674 45.45 8.48 -13.98
CA ILE A 674 45.18 8.68 -12.55
C ILE A 674 43.73 8.38 -12.15
N ALA A 675 42.78 8.38 -13.11
CA ALA A 675 41.35 8.24 -12.82
C ALA A 675 41.00 6.94 -12.09
N GLN A 676 41.75 5.87 -12.32
CA GLN A 676 41.50 4.56 -11.69
C GLN A 676 41.96 4.49 -10.21
N GLN A 677 42.58 5.56 -9.69
CA GLN A 677 42.98 5.60 -8.29
C GLN A 677 41.76 5.79 -7.38
N PRO A 678 41.63 5.04 -6.26
CA PRO A 678 40.53 5.21 -5.31
C PRO A 678 40.37 6.65 -4.79
N ASP A 679 41.49 7.36 -4.62
CA ASP A 679 41.54 8.76 -4.18
C ASP A 679 40.91 9.74 -5.18
N ILE A 680 40.72 9.33 -6.44
CA ILE A 680 40.05 10.11 -7.49
C ILE A 680 38.61 9.62 -7.69
N ILE A 681 38.39 8.31 -7.65
CA ILE A 681 37.05 7.70 -7.82
C ILE A 681 36.08 8.19 -6.75
N LEU A 682 36.49 8.25 -5.49
CA LEU A 682 35.62 8.66 -4.39
C LEU A 682 35.14 10.13 -4.53
N PRO A 683 36.03 11.14 -4.70
CA PRO A 683 35.59 12.51 -4.96
C PRO A 683 34.72 12.64 -6.22
N VAL A 684 35.06 11.98 -7.32
CA VAL A 684 34.25 12.01 -8.55
C VAL A 684 32.84 11.46 -8.29
N SER A 685 32.73 10.34 -7.60
CA SER A 685 31.45 9.72 -7.24
C SER A 685 30.60 10.62 -6.34
N CYS A 686 31.22 11.22 -5.31
CA CYS A 686 30.53 12.16 -4.44
C CYS A 686 30.06 13.41 -5.18
N LEU A 687 30.89 14.01 -6.04
CA LEU A 687 30.52 15.20 -6.81
C LEU A 687 29.38 14.91 -7.80
N LEU A 688 29.40 13.74 -8.46
CA LEU A 688 28.30 13.32 -9.34
C LEU A 688 26.97 13.17 -8.58
N GLU A 689 26.98 12.59 -7.38
CA GLU A 689 25.75 12.47 -6.56
C GLU A 689 25.28 13.81 -6.00
N ARG A 690 26.20 14.72 -5.65
CA ARG A 690 25.85 16.09 -5.26
C ARG A 690 25.23 16.86 -6.41
N LEU A 691 25.81 16.80 -7.61
CA LEU A 691 25.25 17.42 -8.81
C LEU A 691 23.90 16.80 -9.18
N ARG A 692 23.74 15.49 -9.00
CA ARG A 692 22.45 14.80 -9.19
C ARG A 692 21.39 15.26 -8.20
N GLY A 693 21.75 15.45 -6.93
CA GLY A 693 20.84 15.98 -5.92
C GLY A 693 20.40 17.41 -6.26
N ALA A 694 21.35 18.27 -6.65
CA ALA A 694 21.06 19.62 -7.11
C ALA A 694 20.16 19.65 -8.35
N ALA A 695 20.40 18.76 -9.31
CA ALA A 695 19.55 18.62 -10.50
C ALA A 695 18.13 18.18 -10.16
N SER A 696 17.98 17.26 -9.19
CA SER A 696 16.68 16.77 -8.73
C SER A 696 15.88 17.84 -7.96
N ALA A 697 16.56 18.87 -7.44
CA ALA A 697 15.96 20.01 -6.76
C ALA A 697 15.61 21.19 -7.69
N SER A 698 15.48 20.94 -8.99
CA SER A 698 15.16 21.99 -9.97
C SER A 698 13.79 22.61 -9.70
N GLU A 699 13.77 23.92 -9.51
CA GLU A 699 12.55 24.73 -9.38
C GLU A 699 12.62 25.90 -10.37
N PRO A 700 11.48 26.50 -10.78
CA PRO A 700 11.49 27.64 -11.71
C PRO A 700 12.40 28.81 -11.32
N ARG A 701 12.68 28.99 -10.01
CA ARG A 701 13.58 30.04 -9.50
C ARG A 701 15.06 29.68 -9.57
N THR A 702 15.42 28.40 -9.53
CA THR A 702 16.81 27.91 -9.51
C THR A 702 17.23 27.29 -10.84
N GLN A 703 16.27 27.12 -11.76
CA GLN A 703 16.42 26.50 -13.08
C GLN A 703 17.64 27.02 -13.84
N LYS A 704 17.81 28.35 -13.97
CA LYS A 704 18.92 28.95 -14.74
C LYS A 704 20.30 28.52 -14.23
N ALA A 705 20.53 28.56 -12.92
CA ALA A 705 21.80 28.16 -12.33
C ALA A 705 22.04 26.65 -12.50
N ILE A 706 21.01 25.82 -12.34
CA ILE A 706 21.12 24.37 -12.50
C ILE A 706 21.38 24.00 -13.98
N TYR A 707 20.75 24.70 -14.93
CA TYR A 707 21.05 24.57 -16.34
C TYR A 707 22.51 24.96 -16.65
N GLU A 708 22.97 26.13 -16.21
CA GLU A 708 24.36 26.59 -16.40
C GLU A 708 25.38 25.59 -15.83
N LEU A 709 25.11 25.05 -14.63
CA LEU A 709 25.95 24.03 -13.99
C LEU A 709 26.03 22.76 -14.83
N GLY A 710 24.89 22.19 -15.22
CA GLY A 710 24.88 20.99 -16.04
C GLY A 710 25.50 21.20 -17.42
N PHE A 711 25.23 22.35 -18.05
CA PHE A 711 25.82 22.75 -19.33
C PHE A 711 27.35 22.77 -19.26
N SER A 712 27.92 23.34 -18.19
CA SER A 712 29.38 23.39 -18.01
C SER A 712 30.04 22.01 -17.91
N VAL A 713 29.31 20.99 -17.42
CA VAL A 713 29.83 19.64 -17.21
C VAL A 713 29.45 18.64 -18.31
N MET A 714 28.73 19.03 -19.36
CA MET A 714 28.35 18.14 -20.47
C MET A 714 29.56 17.45 -21.11
N ASN A 715 30.55 18.23 -21.55
CA ASN A 715 31.78 17.69 -22.14
C ASN A 715 32.60 16.85 -21.14
N PRO A 716 32.85 17.34 -19.90
CA PRO A 716 33.47 16.52 -18.85
C PRO A 716 32.78 15.18 -18.62
N VAL A 717 31.45 15.14 -18.62
CA VAL A 717 30.66 13.89 -18.46
C VAL A 717 30.95 12.88 -19.57
N LEU A 718 31.06 13.31 -20.83
CA LEU A 718 31.44 12.41 -21.93
C LEU A 718 32.86 11.88 -21.77
N VAL A 719 33.81 12.73 -21.33
CA VAL A 719 35.19 12.30 -21.03
C VAL A 719 35.20 11.28 -19.89
N LEU A 720 34.47 11.54 -18.81
CA LEU A 720 34.36 10.64 -17.66
C LEU A 720 33.77 9.29 -18.08
N LEU A 721 32.73 9.28 -18.93
CA LEU A 721 32.12 8.05 -19.43
C LEU A 721 33.11 7.19 -20.24
N GLU A 722 33.97 7.83 -21.04
CA GLU A 722 35.01 7.12 -21.81
C GLU A 722 36.14 6.60 -20.91
N VAL A 723 36.56 7.36 -19.91
CA VAL A 723 37.65 6.99 -18.99
C VAL A 723 37.22 5.88 -18.03
N TYR A 724 36.00 5.95 -17.49
CA TYR A 724 35.45 5.00 -16.52
C TYR A 724 34.64 3.86 -17.15
N LYS A 725 34.80 3.58 -18.45
CA LYS A 725 34.03 2.54 -19.17
C LYS A 725 34.14 1.10 -18.62
N HIS A 726 35.04 0.87 -17.65
CA HIS A 726 35.22 -0.39 -16.95
C HIS A 726 34.78 -0.35 -15.48
N GLU A 727 34.44 0.82 -14.95
CA GLU A 727 33.99 1.06 -13.57
C GLU A 727 32.47 1.27 -13.55
N SER A 728 31.72 0.17 -13.42
CA SER A 728 30.25 0.13 -13.49
C SER A 728 29.57 1.11 -12.54
N ALA A 729 30.09 1.24 -11.31
CA ALA A 729 29.54 2.14 -10.29
C ALA A 729 29.57 3.60 -10.76
N VAL A 730 30.70 4.06 -11.33
CA VAL A 730 30.85 5.44 -11.79
C VAL A 730 30.02 5.68 -13.06
N VAL A 731 29.98 4.73 -13.98
CA VAL A 731 29.12 4.80 -15.18
C VAL A 731 27.66 4.99 -14.79
N TYR A 732 27.16 4.19 -13.85
CA TYR A 732 25.79 4.31 -13.36
C TYR A 732 25.50 5.69 -12.74
N LEU A 733 26.43 6.23 -11.95
CA LEU A 733 26.31 7.58 -11.37
C LEU A 733 26.24 8.66 -12.44
N ILE A 734 27.08 8.57 -13.48
CA ILE A 734 27.07 9.50 -14.61
C ILE A 734 25.71 9.47 -15.31
N LEU A 735 25.21 8.28 -15.66
CA LEU A 735 23.93 8.12 -16.34
C LEU A 735 22.79 8.68 -15.48
N LYS A 736 22.78 8.40 -14.18
CA LYS A 736 21.76 8.89 -13.26
C LYS A 736 21.80 10.39 -13.01
N PHE A 737 22.97 11.00 -13.01
CA PHE A 737 23.10 12.46 -12.99
C PHE A 737 22.46 13.07 -14.24
N VAL A 738 22.80 12.56 -15.42
CA VAL A 738 22.27 13.07 -16.70
C VAL A 738 20.75 12.93 -16.76
N VAL A 739 20.20 11.78 -16.33
CA VAL A 739 18.74 11.59 -16.22
C VAL A 739 18.11 12.67 -15.35
N ALA A 740 18.59 12.86 -14.11
CA ALA A 740 18.02 13.83 -13.19
C ALA A 740 18.13 15.28 -13.71
N TRP A 741 19.23 15.61 -14.37
CA TRP A 741 19.44 16.93 -14.96
C TRP A 741 18.53 17.18 -16.15
N VAL A 742 18.41 16.24 -17.08
CA VAL A 742 17.50 16.38 -18.23
C VAL A 742 16.06 16.46 -17.75
N ASP A 743 15.64 15.58 -16.84
CA ASP A 743 14.28 15.57 -16.28
C ASP A 743 13.89 16.91 -15.65
N GLY A 744 14.78 17.49 -14.83
CA GLY A 744 14.52 18.76 -14.14
C GLY A 744 14.65 20.02 -15.01
N GLN A 745 15.24 19.93 -16.20
CA GLN A 745 15.50 21.10 -17.06
C GLN A 745 14.64 21.13 -18.32
N ILE A 746 14.40 19.99 -18.96
CA ILE A 746 13.93 19.92 -20.35
C ILE A 746 12.65 20.75 -20.59
N SER A 747 11.68 20.70 -19.68
CA SER A 747 10.41 21.45 -19.77
C SER A 747 10.60 22.96 -19.85
N TYR A 748 11.70 23.51 -19.32
CA TYR A 748 11.97 24.95 -19.27
C TYR A 748 12.86 25.45 -20.41
N LEU A 749 13.50 24.56 -21.18
CA LEU A 749 14.52 24.95 -22.17
C LEU A 749 13.91 25.60 -23.41
N GLU A 750 14.57 26.62 -23.92
CA GLU A 750 14.23 27.21 -25.22
C GLU A 750 14.64 26.27 -26.39
N PRO A 751 14.13 26.45 -27.62
CA PRO A 751 14.38 25.53 -28.73
C PRO A 751 15.86 25.29 -29.05
N GLN A 752 16.70 26.33 -28.94
CA GLN A 752 18.14 26.23 -29.16
C GLN A 752 18.84 25.42 -28.06
N GLU A 753 18.46 25.66 -26.81
CA GLU A 753 19.00 24.94 -25.64
C GLU A 753 18.58 23.47 -25.67
N THR A 754 17.32 23.21 -26.04
CA THR A 754 16.77 21.87 -26.26
C THR A 754 17.60 21.11 -27.29
N ALA A 755 17.95 21.74 -28.42
CA ALA A 755 18.77 21.11 -29.45
C ALA A 755 20.17 20.73 -28.93
N VAL A 756 20.79 21.57 -28.09
CA VAL A 756 22.10 21.30 -27.49
C VAL A 756 22.03 20.11 -26.53
N VAL A 757 21.03 20.09 -25.64
CA VAL A 757 20.83 18.99 -24.68
C VAL A 757 20.53 17.68 -25.39
N VAL A 758 19.69 17.69 -26.42
CA VAL A 758 19.38 16.52 -27.25
C VAL A 758 20.65 15.97 -27.92
N ASN A 759 21.44 16.82 -28.57
CA ASN A 759 22.67 16.40 -29.25
C ASN A 759 23.67 15.74 -28.27
N PHE A 760 23.74 16.26 -27.05
CA PHE A 760 24.54 15.66 -25.99
C PHE A 760 23.99 14.31 -25.52
N CYS A 761 22.69 14.19 -25.28
CA CYS A 761 22.06 12.91 -24.91
C CYS A 761 22.31 11.84 -25.98
N MET A 762 22.23 12.23 -27.26
CA MET A 762 22.54 11.35 -28.37
C MET A 762 24.01 10.93 -28.39
N SER A 763 24.94 11.87 -28.16
CA SER A 763 26.37 11.58 -28.07
C SER A 763 26.69 10.63 -26.91
N LEU A 764 26.03 10.81 -25.77
CA LEU A 764 26.14 9.96 -24.59
C LEU A 764 25.63 8.53 -24.87
N LEU A 765 24.46 8.39 -25.52
CA LEU A 765 23.90 7.10 -25.92
C LEU A 765 24.83 6.36 -26.91
N GLN A 766 25.35 7.06 -27.91
CA GLN A 766 26.29 6.50 -28.89
C GLN A 766 27.59 6.06 -28.22
N LEU A 767 28.14 6.87 -27.31
CA LEU A 767 29.37 6.55 -26.58
C LEU A 767 29.18 5.31 -25.70
N TYR A 768 28.11 5.27 -24.90
CA TYR A 768 27.78 4.09 -24.08
C TYR A 768 27.60 2.84 -24.94
N SER A 769 26.86 2.94 -26.03
CA SER A 769 26.59 1.82 -26.93
C SER A 769 27.86 1.31 -27.60
N SER A 770 28.71 2.21 -28.13
CA SER A 770 30.00 1.84 -28.73
C SER A 770 30.94 1.08 -27.77
N ASN A 771 30.88 1.42 -26.48
CA ASN A 771 31.69 0.80 -25.43
C ASN A 771 31.13 -0.54 -24.94
N ASN A 772 29.87 -0.89 -25.27
CA ASN A 772 29.18 -2.07 -24.73
C ASN A 772 28.63 -3.04 -25.79
N ILE A 773 28.49 -2.62 -27.05
CA ILE A 773 28.16 -3.49 -28.17
C ILE A 773 29.27 -4.56 -28.31
N GLY A 774 28.88 -5.83 -28.42
CA GLY A 774 29.80 -6.94 -28.67
C GLY A 774 30.70 -7.34 -27.50
N LYS A 775 30.55 -6.74 -26.31
CA LYS A 775 31.20 -7.23 -25.08
C LYS A 775 30.59 -8.57 -24.65
N ILE A 776 31.12 -9.66 -25.20
CA ILE A 776 30.85 -11.01 -24.71
C ILE A 776 31.73 -11.23 -23.48
N SER A 777 31.11 -11.36 -22.31
CA SER A 777 31.81 -11.65 -21.04
C SER A 777 32.26 -13.12 -21.03
N ILE A 778 33.28 -13.46 -21.82
CA ILE A 778 33.68 -14.87 -22.10
C ILE A 778 34.47 -15.50 -20.93
N SER A 779 34.80 -14.77 -19.86
CA SER A 779 35.73 -15.24 -18.82
C SER A 779 35.35 -14.87 -17.37
N LEU A 780 34.06 -14.88 -17.03
CA LEU A 780 33.61 -14.60 -15.65
C LEU A 780 32.99 -15.86 -15.04
N SER A 781 33.25 -16.09 -13.75
CA SER A 781 32.53 -17.10 -12.96
C SER A 781 31.03 -16.82 -12.98
N THR A 782 30.19 -17.82 -12.66
CA THR A 782 28.73 -17.67 -12.62
C THR A 782 28.25 -16.53 -11.71
N SER A 783 28.95 -16.26 -10.60
CA SER A 783 28.66 -15.11 -9.72
C SER A 783 28.94 -13.78 -10.40
N LEU A 784 30.14 -13.62 -10.98
CA LEU A 784 30.56 -12.39 -11.65
C LEU A 784 29.75 -12.10 -12.93
N LEU A 785 29.26 -13.15 -13.61
CA LEU A 785 28.31 -13.01 -14.72
C LEU A 785 26.98 -12.43 -14.25
N THR A 786 26.51 -12.83 -13.07
CA THR A 786 25.24 -12.37 -12.49
C THR A 786 25.35 -10.92 -12.02
N GLU A 787 26.47 -10.55 -11.40
CA GLU A 787 26.77 -9.16 -11.03
C GLU A 787 26.87 -8.26 -12.27
N ALA A 788 27.65 -8.67 -13.29
CA ALA A 788 27.77 -7.91 -14.54
C ALA A 788 26.42 -7.75 -15.28
N LYS A 789 25.54 -8.77 -15.23
CA LYS A 789 24.16 -8.64 -15.76
C LYS A 789 23.34 -7.62 -14.95
N THR A 790 23.48 -7.62 -13.63
CA THR A 790 22.78 -6.69 -12.73
C THR A 790 23.23 -5.24 -12.93
N GLU A 791 24.53 -5.02 -13.17
CA GLU A 791 25.08 -3.70 -13.48
C GLU A 791 24.60 -3.19 -14.85
N LYS A 792 24.68 -4.03 -15.90
CA LYS A 792 24.13 -3.70 -17.22
C LYS A 792 22.64 -3.36 -17.15
N TYR A 793 21.87 -4.11 -16.35
CA TYR A 793 20.47 -3.80 -16.09
C TYR A 793 20.28 -2.37 -15.52
N LYS A 794 21.05 -1.99 -14.50
CA LYS A 794 20.95 -0.66 -13.87
C LYS A 794 21.25 0.47 -14.87
N ASP A 795 22.27 0.30 -15.70
CA ASP A 795 22.65 1.28 -16.72
C ASP A 795 21.57 1.42 -17.79
N LEU A 796 21.13 0.31 -18.38
CA LEU A 796 20.10 0.31 -19.42
C LEU A 796 18.79 0.91 -18.90
N ARG A 797 18.44 0.64 -17.65
CA ARG A 797 17.29 1.27 -17.00
C ARG A 797 17.47 2.79 -16.91
N ALA A 798 18.66 3.30 -16.57
CA ALA A 798 18.92 4.74 -16.57
C ALA A 798 18.81 5.35 -17.98
N LEU A 799 19.25 4.64 -19.03
CA LEU A 799 19.09 5.11 -20.41
C LEU A 799 17.63 5.16 -20.86
N LEU A 800 16.81 4.18 -20.49
CA LEU A 800 15.36 4.22 -20.75
C LEU A 800 14.69 5.38 -20.03
N GLN A 801 15.09 5.66 -18.79
CA GLN A 801 14.61 6.83 -18.04
C GLN A 801 15.03 8.14 -18.71
N LEU A 802 16.26 8.23 -19.24
CA LEU A 802 16.71 9.41 -19.98
C LEU A 802 15.83 9.67 -21.21
N LEU A 803 15.54 8.61 -21.98
CA LEU A 803 14.65 8.69 -23.14
C LEU A 803 13.24 9.11 -22.75
N SER A 804 12.73 8.58 -21.62
CA SER A 804 11.43 8.99 -21.07
C SER A 804 11.41 10.45 -20.63
N SER A 805 12.48 10.94 -20.00
CA SER A 805 12.59 12.34 -19.58
C SER A 805 12.65 13.27 -20.80
N LEU A 806 13.24 12.87 -21.93
CA LEU A 806 13.20 13.67 -23.15
C LEU A 806 11.77 13.82 -23.71
N CYS A 807 10.93 12.79 -23.61
CA CYS A 807 9.52 12.85 -24.03
C CYS A 807 8.68 13.87 -23.23
N SER A 808 9.08 14.22 -22.01
CA SER A 808 8.29 15.13 -21.17
C SER A 808 8.20 16.55 -21.75
N LYS A 809 9.13 16.94 -22.63
CA LYS A 809 9.14 18.25 -23.29
C LYS A 809 7.88 18.52 -24.12
N ASP A 810 7.41 17.53 -24.89
CA ASP A 810 6.21 17.72 -25.71
C ASP A 810 4.92 17.64 -24.87
N LEU A 811 4.99 17.09 -23.66
CA LEU A 811 3.86 17.03 -22.73
C LEU A 811 3.71 18.32 -21.91
N VAL A 812 4.84 18.88 -21.45
CA VAL A 812 4.92 20.04 -20.56
C VAL A 812 6.04 20.95 -21.06
N ASP A 813 5.67 21.94 -21.88
CA ASP A 813 6.59 22.94 -22.43
C ASP A 813 6.31 24.33 -21.83
N PHE A 814 7.27 24.87 -21.08
CA PHE A 814 7.24 26.22 -20.51
C PHE A 814 8.05 27.25 -21.33
N SER A 815 8.52 26.88 -22.53
CA SER A 815 9.23 27.81 -23.43
C SER A 815 8.30 28.90 -23.96
N SER A 816 8.89 30.03 -24.37
CA SER A 816 8.12 31.14 -24.93
C SER A 816 7.58 30.81 -26.34
N ASP A 817 6.30 31.09 -26.59
CA ASP A 817 5.48 30.78 -27.79
C ASP A 817 6.25 30.17 -29.00
N SER A 818 6.01 28.88 -29.23
CA SER A 818 6.60 28.10 -30.31
C SER A 818 6.23 28.64 -31.69
N THR A 819 7.17 29.34 -32.35
CA THR A 819 7.14 29.37 -33.82
C THR A 819 7.48 27.96 -34.31
N ALA A 820 6.44 27.22 -34.72
CA ALA A 820 6.44 25.78 -35.01
C ALA A 820 7.40 25.29 -36.12
N THR A 821 8.31 26.12 -36.61
CA THR A 821 9.16 25.85 -37.79
C THR A 821 10.64 25.62 -37.48
N GLN A 822 11.11 25.73 -36.22
CA GLN A 822 12.53 25.52 -35.85
C GLN A 822 12.75 24.62 -34.62
N GLY A 823 11.74 23.92 -34.11
CA GLY A 823 11.88 22.99 -32.98
C GLY A 823 12.59 21.68 -33.34
N THR A 824 13.40 21.14 -32.43
CA THR A 824 13.99 19.79 -32.55
C THR A 824 12.88 18.74 -32.50
N ASN A 825 12.83 17.78 -33.43
CA ASN A 825 11.83 16.73 -33.40
C ASN A 825 12.18 15.66 -32.34
N ILE A 826 11.60 15.81 -31.15
CA ILE A 826 11.88 14.97 -29.97
C ILE A 826 11.47 13.52 -30.21
N SER A 827 10.34 13.31 -30.88
CA SER A 827 9.90 11.95 -31.22
C SER A 827 10.97 11.18 -32.02
N GLN A 828 11.57 11.80 -33.04
CA GLN A 828 12.63 11.17 -33.85
C GLN A 828 13.87 10.87 -33.02
N VAL A 829 14.26 11.78 -32.13
CA VAL A 829 15.40 11.62 -31.22
C VAL A 829 15.19 10.43 -30.30
N VAL A 830 14.01 10.31 -29.70
CA VAL A 830 13.74 9.22 -28.75
C VAL A 830 13.63 7.87 -29.46
N TYR A 831 13.00 7.80 -30.64
CA TYR A 831 13.01 6.58 -31.45
C TYR A 831 14.42 6.17 -31.87
N PHE A 832 15.25 7.13 -32.29
CA PHE A 832 16.63 6.86 -32.65
C PHE A 832 17.47 6.44 -31.44
N GLY A 833 17.25 7.07 -30.27
CA GLY A 833 17.86 6.66 -29.02
C GLY A 833 17.45 5.24 -28.58
N LEU A 834 16.17 4.89 -28.70
CA LEU A 834 15.68 3.54 -28.45
C LEU A 834 16.32 2.53 -29.39
N HIS A 835 16.51 2.88 -30.66
CA HIS A 835 17.23 2.05 -31.64
C HIS A 835 18.70 1.82 -31.25
N ILE A 836 19.37 2.79 -30.61
CA ILE A 836 20.74 2.62 -30.11
C ILE A 836 20.80 1.66 -28.91
N VAL A 837 19.79 1.69 -28.05
CA VAL A 837 19.72 0.86 -26.83
C VAL A 837 19.23 -0.56 -27.15
N THR A 838 18.38 -0.73 -28.16
CA THR A 838 17.74 -2.01 -28.52
C THR A 838 18.72 -3.18 -28.69
N PRO A 839 19.87 -3.06 -29.39
CA PRO A 839 20.85 -4.14 -29.52
C PRO A 839 21.48 -4.60 -28.20
N LEU A 840 21.37 -3.79 -27.14
CA LEU A 840 21.88 -4.11 -25.80
C LEU A 840 20.83 -4.87 -24.96
N LEU A 841 19.57 -4.91 -25.41
CA LEU A 841 18.48 -5.62 -24.76
C LEU A 841 18.61 -7.13 -25.03
N SER A 842 18.47 -7.93 -23.98
CA SER A 842 18.37 -9.38 -24.10
C SER A 842 17.11 -9.86 -23.41
N LEU A 843 16.57 -11.01 -23.85
CA LEU A 843 15.40 -11.63 -23.22
C LEU A 843 15.63 -11.93 -21.72
N ASP A 844 16.87 -12.15 -21.31
CA ASP A 844 17.24 -12.31 -19.90
C ASP A 844 17.04 -11.04 -19.08
N LEU A 845 17.21 -9.85 -19.67
CA LEU A 845 17.02 -8.57 -18.97
C LEU A 845 15.54 -8.25 -18.74
N LEU A 846 14.64 -8.73 -19.63
CA LEU A 846 13.20 -8.59 -19.44
C LEU A 846 12.65 -9.42 -18.27
N LYS A 847 13.44 -10.37 -17.73
CA LYS A 847 13.10 -11.08 -16.49
C LYS A 847 13.15 -10.17 -15.25
N TYR A 848 13.81 -9.01 -15.33
CA TYR A 848 13.81 -8.03 -14.24
C TYR A 848 12.55 -7.15 -14.31
N PRO A 849 11.60 -7.24 -13.35
CA PRO A 849 10.28 -6.61 -13.49
C PRO A 849 10.34 -5.10 -13.71
N LYS A 850 11.18 -4.39 -12.94
CA LYS A 850 11.35 -2.93 -13.07
C LYS A 850 11.92 -2.51 -14.42
N PHE A 851 12.76 -3.35 -15.03
CA PHE A 851 13.30 -3.08 -16.37
C PHE A 851 12.22 -3.25 -17.43
N CYS A 852 11.51 -4.37 -17.36
CA CYS A 852 10.46 -4.72 -18.29
C CYS A 852 9.36 -3.64 -18.25
N TYR A 853 8.96 -3.23 -17.05
CA TYR A 853 8.02 -2.13 -16.84
C TYR A 853 8.51 -0.82 -17.49
N ASP A 854 9.71 -0.33 -17.16
CA ASP A 854 10.22 0.94 -17.70
C ASP A 854 10.33 0.90 -19.25
N TYR A 855 10.70 -0.26 -19.82
CA TYR A 855 10.78 -0.47 -21.27
C TYR A 855 9.39 -0.43 -21.94
N PHE A 856 8.42 -1.18 -21.42
CA PHE A 856 7.06 -1.20 -21.95
C PHE A 856 6.31 0.10 -21.69
N SER A 857 6.60 0.79 -20.59
CA SER A 857 6.05 2.12 -20.28
C SER A 857 6.51 3.15 -21.32
N LEU A 858 7.81 3.20 -21.61
CA LEU A 858 8.35 4.07 -22.65
C LEU A 858 7.80 3.71 -24.04
N LEU A 859 7.75 2.42 -24.37
CA LEU A 859 7.22 1.97 -25.66
C LEU A 859 5.74 2.34 -25.82
N SER A 860 4.91 2.06 -24.80
CA SER A 860 3.49 2.43 -24.78
C SER A 860 3.32 3.93 -24.99
N HIS A 861 4.08 4.74 -24.26
CA HIS A 861 4.04 6.19 -24.37
C HIS A 861 4.39 6.67 -25.78
N LEU A 862 5.45 6.14 -26.39
CA LEU A 862 5.89 6.52 -27.74
C LEU A 862 4.85 6.19 -28.81
N LEU A 863 4.15 5.06 -28.66
CA LEU A 863 3.11 4.63 -29.59
C LEU A 863 1.78 5.38 -29.38
N GLU A 864 1.51 5.82 -28.16
CA GLU A 864 0.33 6.61 -27.81
C GLU A 864 0.44 8.08 -28.25
N VAL A 865 1.60 8.69 -28.05
CA VAL A 865 1.81 10.14 -28.27
C VAL A 865 2.30 10.45 -29.68
N TYR A 866 3.14 9.58 -30.29
CA TYR A 866 3.77 9.86 -31.59
C TYR A 866 3.50 8.80 -32.67
N PRO A 867 2.23 8.44 -32.95
CA PRO A 867 1.91 7.40 -33.93
C PRO A 867 2.32 7.79 -35.37
N GLU A 868 2.42 9.09 -35.70
CA GLU A 868 2.92 9.54 -37.01
C GLU A 868 4.40 9.21 -37.23
N THR A 869 5.23 9.26 -36.19
CA THR A 869 6.66 8.94 -36.29
C THR A 869 6.84 7.43 -36.45
N VAL A 870 5.96 6.62 -35.85
CA VAL A 870 5.90 5.17 -36.07
C VAL A 870 5.67 4.83 -37.54
N ALA A 871 4.79 5.57 -38.22
CA ALA A 871 4.51 5.37 -39.65
C ALA A 871 5.74 5.66 -40.54
N GLN A 872 6.71 6.45 -40.05
CA GLN A 872 7.93 6.83 -40.76
C GLN A 872 9.11 5.90 -40.48
N LEU A 873 8.98 4.93 -39.57
CA LEU A 873 10.05 3.99 -39.25
C LEU A 873 10.39 3.10 -40.45
N ASN A 874 11.66 2.68 -40.53
CA ASN A 874 12.09 1.68 -41.51
C ASN A 874 11.49 0.29 -41.17
N SER A 875 11.51 -0.63 -42.14
CA SER A 875 10.89 -1.97 -41.96
C SER A 875 11.48 -2.78 -40.81
N GLU A 876 12.77 -2.61 -40.49
CA GLU A 876 13.46 -3.36 -39.45
C GLU A 876 13.07 -2.88 -38.05
N ALA A 877 13.18 -1.57 -37.79
CA ALA A 877 12.79 -0.96 -36.52
C ALA A 877 11.30 -1.14 -36.24
N PHE A 878 10.46 -1.01 -37.27
CA PHE A 878 9.03 -1.28 -37.15
C PHE A 878 8.79 -2.74 -36.76
N SER A 879 9.42 -3.70 -37.44
CA SER A 879 9.27 -5.13 -37.11
C SER A 879 9.70 -5.49 -35.69
N HIS A 880 10.71 -4.81 -35.15
CA HIS A 880 11.17 -4.98 -33.78
C HIS A 880 10.09 -4.53 -32.77
N VAL A 881 9.52 -3.33 -32.97
CA VAL A 881 8.40 -2.83 -32.15
C VAL A 881 7.23 -3.83 -32.15
N LEU A 882 6.94 -4.46 -33.29
CA LEU A 882 5.88 -5.48 -33.38
C LEU A 882 6.20 -6.73 -32.56
N GLY A 883 7.42 -7.22 -32.68
CA GLY A 883 7.88 -8.37 -31.89
C GLY A 883 7.76 -8.11 -30.40
N THR A 884 8.10 -6.90 -29.95
CA THR A 884 7.96 -6.49 -28.55
C THR A 884 6.50 -6.42 -28.09
N LEU A 885 5.60 -5.83 -28.88
CA LEU A 885 4.17 -5.77 -28.53
C LEU A 885 3.54 -7.17 -28.48
N ASP A 886 3.88 -8.04 -29.43
CA ASP A 886 3.40 -9.42 -29.44
C ASP A 886 3.91 -10.20 -28.21
N PHE A 887 5.17 -9.99 -27.81
CA PHE A 887 5.71 -10.54 -26.56
C PHE A 887 4.97 -10.00 -25.32
N GLY A 888 4.70 -8.69 -25.27
CA GLY A 888 4.06 -8.04 -24.13
C GLY A 888 2.58 -8.41 -23.95
N LEU A 889 1.85 -8.68 -25.03
CA LEU A 889 0.45 -9.12 -24.97
C LEU A 889 0.26 -10.49 -24.30
N HIS A 890 1.28 -11.35 -24.36
CA HIS A 890 1.25 -12.69 -23.76
C HIS A 890 2.11 -12.77 -22.49
N HIS A 891 2.40 -11.61 -21.87
CA HIS A 891 3.20 -11.54 -20.64
C HIS A 891 2.38 -11.94 -19.40
N GLN A 892 3.04 -12.45 -18.36
CA GLN A 892 2.37 -12.86 -17.12
C GLN A 892 1.92 -11.68 -16.24
N ASP A 893 2.60 -10.54 -16.40
CA ASP A 893 2.29 -9.29 -15.70
C ASP A 893 1.19 -8.51 -16.44
N MET A 894 0.09 -8.28 -15.75
CA MET A 894 -1.12 -7.67 -16.31
C MET A 894 -0.93 -6.19 -16.65
N GLU A 895 -0.04 -5.48 -15.95
CA GLU A 895 0.25 -4.07 -16.27
C GLU A 895 0.94 -3.94 -17.63
N ILE A 896 1.82 -4.90 -17.98
CA ILE A 896 2.49 -4.94 -19.28
C ILE A 896 1.49 -5.24 -20.40
N VAL A 897 0.56 -6.16 -20.18
CA VAL A 897 -0.50 -6.46 -21.15
C VAL A 897 -1.39 -5.23 -21.35
N ASP A 898 -1.76 -4.52 -20.28
CA ASP A 898 -2.53 -3.27 -20.35
C ASP A 898 -1.80 -2.18 -21.16
N MET A 899 -0.50 -1.97 -20.93
CA MET A 899 0.33 -1.06 -21.72
C MET A 899 0.31 -1.42 -23.21
N CYS A 900 0.47 -2.69 -23.54
CA CYS A 900 0.43 -3.14 -24.94
C CYS A 900 -0.95 -2.90 -25.58
N LEU A 901 -2.04 -3.14 -24.85
CA LEU A 901 -3.40 -2.89 -25.34
C LEU A 901 -3.65 -1.39 -25.55
N ARG A 902 -3.17 -0.51 -24.66
CA ARG A 902 -3.24 0.94 -24.85
C ARG A 902 -2.44 1.42 -26.06
N ALA A 903 -1.24 0.88 -26.25
CA ALA A 903 -0.42 1.15 -27.43
C ALA A 903 -1.14 0.73 -28.73
N LEU A 904 -1.72 -0.48 -28.76
CA LEU A 904 -2.48 -0.98 -29.90
C LEU A 904 -3.72 -0.13 -30.21
N ARG A 905 -4.46 0.27 -29.17
CA ARG A 905 -5.58 1.20 -29.29
C ARG A 905 -5.14 2.47 -30.02
N ALA A 906 -4.04 3.08 -29.59
CA ALA A 906 -3.56 4.33 -30.18
C ALA A 906 -3.17 4.16 -31.66
N LEU A 907 -2.39 3.13 -31.98
CA LEU A 907 -1.97 2.85 -33.36
C LEU A 907 -3.16 2.58 -34.30
N ALA A 908 -4.10 1.74 -33.86
CA ALA A 908 -5.28 1.42 -34.65
C ALA A 908 -6.19 2.64 -34.82
N SER A 909 -6.36 3.45 -33.77
CA SER A 909 -7.15 4.69 -33.83
C SER A 909 -6.53 5.71 -34.78
N TYR A 910 -5.21 5.90 -34.72
CA TYR A 910 -4.48 6.79 -35.63
C TYR A 910 -4.65 6.36 -37.10
N HIS A 911 -4.43 5.07 -37.40
CA HIS A 911 -4.61 4.55 -38.76
C HIS A 911 -6.03 4.76 -39.27
N TYR A 912 -7.04 4.46 -38.45
CA TYR A 912 -8.45 4.63 -38.82
C TYR A 912 -8.82 6.08 -39.10
N VAL A 913 -8.38 7.02 -38.24
CA VAL A 913 -8.69 8.45 -38.39
C VAL A 913 -8.00 9.02 -39.63
N GLU A 914 -6.73 8.71 -39.86
CA GLU A 914 -5.98 9.24 -41.00
C GLU A 914 -6.49 8.68 -42.34
N THR A 915 -6.82 7.38 -42.40
CA THR A 915 -7.42 6.79 -43.60
C THR A 915 -8.82 7.31 -43.88
N SER A 916 -9.63 7.54 -42.84
CA SER A 916 -10.94 8.20 -42.97
C SER A 916 -10.82 9.64 -43.47
N ALA A 917 -9.71 10.31 -43.18
CA ALA A 917 -9.37 11.64 -43.70
C ALA A 917 -8.71 11.62 -45.10
N GLY A 918 -8.59 10.45 -45.74
CA GLY A 918 -8.00 10.28 -47.07
C GLY A 918 -6.47 10.27 -47.11
N LYS A 919 -5.80 10.13 -45.96
CA LYS A 919 -4.35 10.02 -45.85
C LYS A 919 -3.91 8.55 -45.72
N VAL A 920 -2.61 8.29 -45.78
CA VAL A 920 -2.06 6.92 -45.84
C VAL A 920 -1.99 6.22 -44.47
N GLY A 921 -2.16 6.95 -43.35
CA GLY A 921 -2.00 6.44 -41.99
C GLY A 921 -0.63 5.77 -41.79
N LEU A 922 -0.62 4.57 -41.18
CA LEU A 922 0.57 3.70 -41.06
C LEU A 922 1.22 3.23 -42.39
N GLY A 923 0.68 3.61 -43.55
CA GLY A 923 1.33 3.41 -44.84
C GLY A 923 1.49 1.94 -45.24
N SER A 924 2.65 1.59 -45.83
CA SER A 924 2.99 0.23 -46.27
C SER A 924 3.04 -0.79 -45.12
N HIS A 925 3.12 -0.33 -43.88
CA HIS A 925 3.18 -1.18 -42.70
C HIS A 925 1.81 -1.73 -42.28
N ALA A 926 0.71 -1.06 -42.66
CA ALA A 926 -0.65 -1.54 -42.44
C ALA A 926 -1.09 -2.59 -43.46
N ALA A 927 -0.63 -2.47 -44.70
CA ALA A 927 -1.01 -3.37 -45.80
C ALA A 927 -0.19 -4.67 -45.76
N GLY A 928 -0.83 -5.80 -46.06
CA GLY A 928 -0.13 -7.09 -46.19
C GLY A 928 0.86 -7.08 -47.35
N LEU A 929 2.13 -7.44 -47.08
CA LEU A 929 3.21 -7.47 -48.06
C LEU A 929 3.35 -8.88 -48.65
N LYS A 930 3.46 -9.00 -49.97
CA LYS A 930 3.92 -10.25 -50.60
C LYS A 930 5.45 -10.28 -50.58
N ASP A 931 6.01 -11.25 -49.89
CA ASP A 931 7.45 -11.52 -49.90
C ASP A 931 7.92 -11.86 -51.33
N PRO A 932 9.17 -11.62 -51.73
CA PRO A 932 9.67 -11.97 -53.07
C PRO A 932 9.55 -13.47 -53.42
N GLY A 933 9.34 -14.35 -52.43
CA GLY A 933 9.00 -15.77 -52.61
C GLY A 933 7.51 -16.08 -52.78
N GLY A 934 6.62 -15.07 -52.89
CA GLY A 934 5.18 -15.25 -53.09
C GLY A 934 4.34 -15.47 -51.83
N ASN A 935 4.97 -15.51 -50.65
CA ASN A 935 4.27 -15.65 -49.36
C ASN A 935 3.65 -14.31 -48.93
N PHE A 936 2.34 -14.32 -48.64
CA PHE A 936 1.63 -13.15 -48.13
C PHE A 936 1.90 -12.99 -46.63
N LYS A 937 2.51 -11.88 -46.22
CA LYS A 937 2.61 -11.44 -44.83
C LYS A 937 1.36 -10.63 -44.52
N GLU A 938 0.57 -11.06 -43.54
CA GLU A 938 -0.61 -10.33 -43.06
C GLU A 938 -0.23 -8.91 -42.59
N GLY A 939 -1.15 -7.96 -42.75
CA GLY A 939 -0.98 -6.61 -42.21
C GLY A 939 -0.90 -6.61 -40.68
N ILE A 940 -0.27 -5.61 -40.10
CA ILE A 940 -0.10 -5.51 -38.64
C ILE A 940 -1.43 -5.52 -37.87
N LEU A 941 -2.41 -4.73 -38.34
CA LEU A 941 -3.71 -4.60 -37.67
C LEU A 941 -4.47 -5.93 -37.74
N SER A 942 -4.35 -6.64 -38.87
CA SER A 942 -4.86 -8.00 -39.04
C SER A 942 -4.26 -8.98 -38.01
N ARG A 943 -2.95 -8.95 -37.80
CA ARG A 943 -2.26 -9.81 -36.82
C ARG A 943 -2.74 -9.52 -35.40
N PHE A 944 -2.75 -8.27 -34.96
CA PHE A 944 -3.17 -7.93 -33.60
C PHE A 944 -4.67 -8.08 -33.36
N LEU A 945 -5.51 -7.89 -34.39
CA LEU A 945 -6.93 -8.25 -34.28
C LEU A 945 -7.08 -9.74 -33.92
N ARG A 946 -6.31 -10.61 -34.57
CA ARG A 946 -6.29 -12.05 -34.26
C ARG A 946 -5.74 -12.31 -32.85
N SER A 947 -4.61 -11.71 -32.47
CA SER A 947 -4.00 -11.90 -31.14
C SER A 947 -4.92 -11.42 -30.00
N VAL A 948 -5.55 -10.24 -30.12
CA VAL A 948 -6.46 -9.71 -29.09
C VAL A 948 -7.74 -10.55 -28.99
N LEU A 949 -8.29 -11.02 -30.12
CA LEU A 949 -9.40 -11.97 -30.10
C LEU A 949 -8.99 -13.30 -29.47
N GLN A 950 -7.78 -13.78 -29.75
CA GLN A 950 -7.26 -15.02 -29.15
C GLN A 950 -7.11 -14.88 -27.63
N LEU A 951 -6.49 -13.78 -27.18
CA LEU A 951 -6.36 -13.43 -25.77
C LEU A 951 -7.73 -13.44 -25.07
N LEU A 952 -8.71 -12.75 -25.65
CA LEU A 952 -10.05 -12.61 -25.06
C LEU A 952 -10.91 -13.88 -25.12
N LEU A 953 -10.81 -14.67 -26.17
CA LEU A 953 -11.68 -15.82 -26.39
C LEU A 953 -11.11 -17.12 -25.79
N PHE A 954 -9.79 -17.29 -25.83
CA PHE A 954 -9.16 -18.59 -25.57
C PHE A 954 -8.16 -18.58 -24.41
N GLU A 955 -7.49 -17.47 -24.11
CA GLU A 955 -6.44 -17.40 -23.08
C GLU A 955 -6.96 -17.02 -21.70
N ASP A 956 -6.19 -17.36 -20.65
CA ASP A 956 -6.51 -17.02 -19.26
C ASP A 956 -6.03 -15.60 -18.98
N TYR A 957 -6.93 -14.74 -18.50
CA TYR A 957 -6.66 -13.33 -18.23
C TYR A 957 -7.53 -12.79 -17.09
N SER A 958 -7.06 -11.74 -16.41
CA SER A 958 -7.80 -11.02 -15.38
C SER A 958 -8.93 -10.20 -16.00
N PRO A 959 -10.17 -10.25 -15.46
CA PRO A 959 -11.29 -9.47 -15.97
C PRO A 959 -11.01 -7.95 -16.04
N ASP A 960 -10.02 -7.45 -15.30
CA ASP A 960 -9.63 -6.03 -15.32
C ASP A 960 -9.12 -5.59 -16.70
N LEU A 961 -8.54 -6.50 -17.50
CA LEU A 961 -8.06 -6.21 -18.85
C LEU A 961 -9.17 -6.04 -19.89
N VAL A 962 -10.40 -6.45 -19.61
CA VAL A 962 -11.50 -6.43 -20.60
C VAL A 962 -11.75 -5.02 -21.11
N SER A 963 -11.63 -4.00 -20.25
CA SER A 963 -11.85 -2.61 -20.64
C SER A 963 -10.79 -2.12 -21.62
N SER A 964 -9.52 -2.40 -21.35
CA SER A 964 -8.39 -1.98 -22.20
C SER A 964 -8.36 -2.77 -23.51
N ALA A 965 -8.69 -4.07 -23.45
CA ALA A 965 -8.81 -4.90 -24.64
C ALA A 965 -9.98 -4.47 -25.53
N ALA A 966 -11.11 -4.06 -24.94
CA ALA A 966 -12.24 -3.49 -25.69
C ALA A 966 -11.83 -2.22 -26.43
N ASP A 967 -11.08 -1.33 -25.77
CA ASP A 967 -10.62 -0.10 -26.40
C ASP A 967 -9.64 -0.37 -27.55
N ALA A 968 -8.79 -1.39 -27.44
CA ALA A 968 -7.91 -1.79 -28.54
C ALA A 968 -8.69 -2.45 -29.69
N LEU A 969 -9.67 -3.29 -29.37
CA LEU A 969 -10.40 -4.11 -30.32
C LEU A 969 -11.34 -3.30 -31.22
N LEU A 970 -12.01 -2.26 -30.69
CA LEU A 970 -12.93 -1.41 -31.48
C LEU A 970 -12.27 -0.81 -32.74
N PRO A 971 -11.17 -0.03 -32.64
CA PRO A 971 -10.51 0.52 -33.83
C PRO A 971 -9.91 -0.57 -34.72
N LEU A 972 -9.43 -1.70 -34.17
CA LEU A 972 -8.93 -2.83 -34.96
C LEU A 972 -10.04 -3.44 -35.84
N ILE A 973 -11.24 -3.65 -35.29
CA ILE A 973 -12.41 -4.14 -36.05
C ILE A 973 -12.80 -3.14 -37.14
N LEU A 974 -12.78 -1.85 -36.83
CA LEU A 974 -13.14 -0.82 -37.82
C LEU A 974 -12.14 -0.74 -38.98
N CYS A 975 -10.85 -0.96 -38.73
CA CYS A 975 -9.82 -1.04 -39.77
C CYS A 975 -9.94 -2.32 -40.62
N GLU A 976 -10.21 -3.46 -39.98
CA GLU A 976 -10.11 -4.80 -40.59
C GLU A 976 -11.45 -5.55 -40.60
N GLN A 977 -12.51 -4.87 -41.06
CA GLN A 977 -13.87 -5.43 -41.06
C GLN A 977 -13.97 -6.76 -41.81
N SER A 978 -13.27 -6.89 -42.93
CA SER A 978 -13.29 -8.11 -43.75
C SER A 978 -12.65 -9.30 -43.04
N LEU A 979 -11.59 -9.07 -42.27
CA LEU A 979 -10.94 -10.10 -41.47
C LEU A 979 -11.80 -10.47 -40.27
N TYR A 980 -12.36 -9.49 -39.56
CA TYR A 980 -13.27 -9.75 -38.44
C TYR A 980 -14.46 -10.62 -38.89
N GLN A 981 -15.09 -10.29 -40.03
CA GLN A 981 -16.19 -11.08 -40.59
C GLN A 981 -15.76 -12.50 -40.96
N ARG A 982 -14.55 -12.68 -41.50
CA ARG A 982 -14.00 -13.99 -41.84
C ARG A 982 -13.71 -14.82 -40.58
N LEU A 983 -13.03 -14.26 -39.59
CA LEU A 983 -12.75 -14.91 -38.31
C LEU A 983 -14.05 -15.28 -37.58
N GLY A 984 -15.04 -14.39 -37.60
CA GLY A 984 -16.38 -14.66 -37.08
C GLY A 984 -17.06 -15.83 -37.80
N SER A 985 -17.00 -15.85 -39.13
CA SER A 985 -17.56 -16.95 -39.94
C SER A 985 -16.85 -18.28 -39.67
N GLU A 986 -15.51 -18.27 -39.58
CA GLU A 986 -14.72 -19.46 -39.24
C GLU A 986 -15.08 -20.00 -37.85
N LEU A 987 -15.28 -19.13 -36.85
CA LEU A 987 -15.71 -19.54 -35.52
C LEU A 987 -17.13 -20.12 -35.54
N ILE A 988 -18.05 -19.53 -36.30
CA ILE A 988 -19.43 -20.04 -36.47
C ILE A 988 -19.45 -21.39 -37.20
N GLU A 989 -18.59 -21.59 -38.22
CA GLU A 989 -18.50 -22.85 -38.97
C GLU A 989 -17.91 -23.98 -38.13
N ARG A 990 -16.96 -23.68 -37.25
CA ARG A 990 -16.37 -24.67 -36.32
C ARG A 990 -17.36 -25.16 -35.26
N GLN A 991 -18.47 -24.44 -35.03
CA GLN A 991 -19.50 -24.85 -34.06
C GLN A 991 -20.42 -25.94 -34.63
N ALA A 992 -20.26 -27.16 -34.13
CA ALA A 992 -21.09 -28.31 -34.52
C ALA A 992 -22.54 -28.22 -33.97
N ASN A 993 -22.74 -27.57 -32.81
CA ASN A 993 -24.05 -27.47 -32.18
C ASN A 993 -24.86 -26.28 -32.74
N ALA A 994 -26.02 -26.56 -33.33
CA ALA A 994 -26.89 -25.55 -33.94
C ALA A 994 -27.34 -24.44 -32.96
N THR A 995 -27.56 -24.76 -31.68
CA THR A 995 -27.98 -23.76 -30.69
C THR A 995 -26.83 -22.83 -30.30
N LEU A 996 -25.63 -23.37 -30.09
CA LEU A 996 -24.42 -22.58 -29.82
C LEU A 996 -24.00 -21.77 -31.06
N LYS A 997 -24.19 -22.32 -32.25
CA LYS A 997 -23.97 -21.62 -33.53
C LYS A 997 -24.90 -20.39 -33.66
N ALA A 998 -26.18 -20.55 -33.35
CA ALA A 998 -27.14 -19.43 -33.34
C ALA A 998 -26.80 -18.38 -32.26
N ARG A 999 -26.44 -18.82 -31.04
CA ARG A 999 -26.00 -17.91 -29.96
C ARG A 999 -24.75 -17.13 -30.36
N LEU A 1000 -23.72 -17.79 -30.86
CA LEU A 1000 -22.49 -17.16 -31.34
C LEU A 1000 -22.75 -16.16 -32.47
N THR A 1001 -23.64 -16.51 -33.41
CA THR A 1001 -24.05 -15.62 -34.52
C THR A 1001 -24.70 -14.35 -33.98
N ASN A 1002 -25.67 -14.48 -33.07
CA ASN A 1002 -26.34 -13.34 -32.45
C ASN A 1002 -25.37 -12.50 -31.63
N ALA A 1003 -24.49 -13.12 -30.85
CA ALA A 1003 -23.53 -12.42 -30.00
C ALA A 1003 -22.51 -11.62 -30.82
N LEU A 1004 -21.97 -12.20 -31.91
CA LEU A 1004 -21.07 -11.51 -32.84
C LEU A 1004 -21.76 -10.32 -33.53
N GLN A 1005 -23.04 -10.45 -33.86
CA GLN A 1005 -23.84 -9.37 -34.43
C GLN A 1005 -24.11 -8.26 -33.39
N CYS A 1006 -24.48 -8.63 -32.17
CA CYS A 1006 -24.70 -7.68 -31.07
C CYS A 1006 -23.43 -6.91 -30.71
N LEU A 1007 -22.26 -7.54 -30.78
CA LEU A 1007 -20.98 -6.89 -30.47
C LEU A 1007 -20.76 -5.61 -31.30
N THR A 1008 -21.09 -5.64 -32.60
CA THR A 1008 -20.86 -4.53 -33.53
C THR A 1008 -22.09 -3.68 -33.84
N SER A 1009 -23.30 -4.07 -33.43
CA SER A 1009 -24.55 -3.37 -33.81
C SER A 1009 -25.49 -3.01 -32.65
N ALA A 1010 -25.28 -3.55 -31.45
CA ALA A 1010 -26.11 -3.23 -30.29
C ALA A 1010 -25.83 -1.82 -29.74
N ASN A 1011 -26.81 -1.28 -29.01
CA ASN A 1011 -26.68 -0.03 -28.25
C ASN A 1011 -26.31 1.22 -29.08
N GLN A 1012 -26.67 1.23 -30.37
CA GLN A 1012 -26.42 2.34 -31.31
C GLN A 1012 -24.92 2.68 -31.48
N LEU A 1013 -24.04 1.68 -31.48
CA LEU A 1013 -22.62 1.85 -31.80
C LEU A 1013 -22.46 2.43 -33.21
N SER A 1014 -21.78 3.57 -33.33
CA SER A 1014 -21.42 4.17 -34.63
C SER A 1014 -19.97 3.91 -34.98
N SER A 1015 -19.56 4.29 -36.20
CA SER A 1015 -18.18 4.13 -36.69
C SER A 1015 -17.21 5.23 -36.21
N THR A 1016 -17.57 6.00 -35.18
CA THR A 1016 -16.74 7.07 -34.60
C THR A 1016 -15.98 6.59 -33.37
N LEU A 1017 -14.77 7.11 -33.13
CA LEU A 1017 -13.94 6.75 -31.98
C LEU A 1017 -14.08 7.76 -30.83
N ASP A 1018 -15.31 8.05 -30.41
CA ASP A 1018 -15.59 8.95 -29.28
C ASP A 1018 -15.73 8.20 -27.95
N ARG A 1019 -15.63 8.93 -26.83
CA ARG A 1019 -15.71 8.35 -25.47
C ARG A 1019 -17.02 7.56 -25.26
N LYS A 1020 -18.12 8.00 -25.89
CA LYS A 1020 -19.42 7.36 -25.81
C LYS A 1020 -19.37 5.96 -26.46
N ASN A 1021 -18.83 5.84 -27.67
CA ASN A 1021 -18.72 4.56 -28.35
C ASN A 1021 -17.77 3.59 -27.65
N PHE A 1022 -16.66 4.05 -27.07
CA PHE A 1022 -15.81 3.19 -26.24
C PHE A 1022 -16.58 2.61 -25.05
N GLN A 1023 -17.37 3.43 -24.35
CA GLN A 1023 -18.20 2.94 -23.23
C GLN A 1023 -19.27 1.95 -23.68
N VAL A 1024 -19.91 2.20 -24.82
CA VAL A 1024 -20.90 1.30 -25.41
C VAL A 1024 -20.25 -0.03 -25.83
N PHE A 1025 -19.12 0.03 -26.53
CA PHE A 1025 -18.42 -1.17 -26.98
C PHE A 1025 -17.87 -2.00 -25.82
N ARG A 1026 -17.35 -1.37 -24.75
CA ARG A 1026 -16.97 -2.08 -23.51
C ARG A 1026 -18.14 -2.87 -22.92
N LYS A 1027 -19.34 -2.28 -22.86
CA LYS A 1027 -20.55 -2.98 -22.40
C LYS A 1027 -20.90 -4.14 -23.32
N ASN A 1028 -20.91 -3.91 -24.63
CA ASN A 1028 -21.20 -4.94 -25.64
C ASN A 1028 -20.19 -6.10 -25.56
N LEU A 1029 -18.88 -5.80 -25.44
CA LEU A 1029 -17.83 -6.81 -25.33
C LEU A 1029 -17.93 -7.59 -24.03
N ASN A 1030 -18.22 -6.91 -22.91
CA ASN A 1030 -18.42 -7.61 -21.64
C ASN A 1030 -19.55 -8.63 -21.77
N SER A 1031 -20.73 -8.20 -22.23
CA SER A 1031 -21.86 -9.10 -22.48
C SER A 1031 -21.55 -10.20 -23.49
N PHE A 1032 -20.79 -9.91 -24.55
CA PHE A 1032 -20.35 -10.89 -25.54
C PHE A 1032 -19.43 -11.96 -24.92
N LEU A 1033 -18.40 -11.55 -24.18
CA LEU A 1033 -17.46 -12.47 -23.53
C LEU A 1033 -18.19 -13.32 -22.51
N ILE A 1034 -19.19 -12.75 -21.85
CA ILE A 1034 -19.97 -13.51 -20.93
C ILE A 1034 -20.85 -14.52 -21.67
N ASP A 1035 -21.56 -14.14 -22.73
CA ASP A 1035 -22.42 -15.09 -23.43
C ASP A 1035 -21.61 -16.23 -24.09
N VAL A 1036 -20.41 -15.93 -24.60
CA VAL A 1036 -19.72 -16.78 -25.59
C VAL A 1036 -18.47 -17.50 -25.06
N ARG A 1037 -17.66 -16.86 -24.20
CA ARG A 1037 -16.31 -17.38 -23.85
C ARG A 1037 -16.34 -18.77 -23.23
N GLY A 1038 -17.36 -19.08 -22.44
CA GLY A 1038 -17.45 -20.35 -21.72
C GLY A 1038 -17.52 -21.58 -22.63
N PHE A 1039 -18.32 -21.55 -23.69
CA PHE A 1039 -18.43 -22.69 -24.62
C PHE A 1039 -17.38 -22.69 -25.73
N LEU A 1040 -16.71 -21.55 -25.99
CA LEU A 1040 -15.60 -21.50 -26.95
C LEU A 1040 -14.34 -22.20 -26.43
N ARG A 1041 -14.10 -22.19 -25.11
CA ARG A 1041 -12.92 -22.83 -24.49
C ARG A 1041 -13.05 -24.33 -24.29
N THR A 1042 -14.27 -24.87 -24.42
CA THR A 1042 -14.54 -26.31 -24.33
C THR A 1042 -14.43 -27.02 -25.68
N MET A 1043 -14.23 -26.27 -26.77
CA MET A 1043 -13.90 -26.80 -28.10
C MET A 1043 -12.39 -26.88 -28.25
#